data_AF-A0A7C3VSC7-F1
#
_entry.id   AF-A0A7C3VSC7-F1
#
_cell.length_a   1.000
_cell.length_b   1.000
_cell.length_c   1.000
_cell.angle_alpha   90.00
_cell.angle_beta   90.00
_cell.angle_gamma   90.00
#
_symmetry.space_group_name_H-M   'P 1'
#
loop_
_entity.id
_entity.type
_entity.pdbx_description
1 polymer ?
#
loop_
_entity_poly.entity_id
_entity_poly.type
_entity_poly.pdbx_seq_one_letter_code
_entity_poly.pdbx_strand_id
1 'polypeptide(L)'
;MTRYFIFILLITQFLVPTSVPGANNSIVGTAFHRDTAFPQYMYLWQEGWSFKDDAGNTLVYAKPDMPLGGYLFVYFRNSGTTPMKITDLTVEGIKLSEGIGVTNTPQSPEEKFGASILLSKLDSRKIDILRSAGAPVWWKPEPREIPPGGMGEVVVRMKRLPELAQINVGIITDQQPIDAVVSTSKEQPRFTTIAFSPDLKAVYLYVQQTTPGAKPAKVFLDNVDVTEQADVAADACSSVSPIVLRLSKPLQWMSYHNFRVEFADGSSAIAGIRAWGREMVYGMWGAGFVGGEPREAARQYLTDWALHNINVLMGHISGNAGDYVKTKEGWDMAESMGFGRMTTWDTGKHKPVYFFLQDEPDAHDAATDELKPADRLGSLGQWLVKWQETLRRHDPDVPILLNIDNTYKPENWYIYHQLSDIPCVDPYFPEQQDYAYNKHPGALSSHTKPTYVKAVTTISQSSCQPKPLHVILCSTRYRDGKGYEGRFPTPEEKRMEVYYAIGSGAKAISYWWFSPDTYCVGLGKDEPAAHALWKEIGLLGSEVRTAGPVITVSSPVNLPVEAPKLLWVSTLLSGIDTIALIAVNEDVACDRVGTVFKPVENTTVTVTIPSWITSPNVFEVTYEGLKDVNWKKEGSKVTLDLGKVNISRFLIITNDSGLRANLQKRYDELFAKNVATLLGSQQ
;
A
#
# COMPACT_ATOMS: atom_id res chain seq x y z
N MET A 1 17.12 -68.21 42.08
CA MET A 1 17.62 -67.07 41.28
C MET A 1 17.75 -67.51 39.83
N THR A 2 17.28 -66.88 38.75
CA THR A 2 16.30 -65.81 38.51
C THR A 2 15.93 -65.90 37.01
N ARG A 3 14.62 -66.03 36.74
CA ARG A 3 13.80 -65.75 35.52
C ARG A 3 14.52 -65.34 34.20
N TYR A 4 14.12 -65.92 33.05
CA TYR A 4 13.03 -65.39 32.19
C TYR A 4 12.81 -66.29 30.95
N PHE A 5 11.56 -66.73 30.77
CA PHE A 5 11.01 -67.33 29.54
C PHE A 5 10.61 -66.20 28.58
N ILE A 6 10.94 -66.30 27.29
CA ILE A 6 10.36 -65.45 26.23
C ILE A 6 9.62 -66.36 25.25
N PHE A 7 8.29 -66.20 25.23
CA PHE A 7 7.38 -66.74 24.23
C PHE A 7 7.44 -65.83 22.99
N ILE A 8 7.74 -66.39 21.82
CA ILE A 8 7.53 -65.73 20.52
C ILE A 8 6.14 -66.17 20.03
N LEU A 9 5.16 -65.30 20.15
CA LEU A 9 3.83 -65.45 19.54
C LEU A 9 3.84 -64.69 18.21
N LEU A 10 3.78 -65.43 17.10
CA LEU A 10 3.55 -64.89 15.75
C LEU A 10 2.06 -64.53 15.62
N ILE A 11 1.74 -63.24 15.66
CA ILE A 11 0.43 -62.71 15.25
C ILE A 11 0.62 -62.04 13.88
N THR A 12 0.26 -62.76 12.81
CA THR A 12 0.02 -62.19 11.49
C THR A 12 -1.33 -61.49 11.48
N GLN A 13 -1.35 -60.17 11.68
CA GLN A 13 -2.52 -59.35 11.36
C GLN A 13 -2.52 -59.05 9.85
N PHE A 14 -3.56 -59.54 9.17
CA PHE A 14 -3.94 -59.06 7.85
C PHE A 14 -4.38 -57.60 7.97
N LEU A 15 -3.51 -56.68 7.54
CA LEU A 15 -3.89 -55.30 7.27
C LEU A 15 -4.79 -55.30 6.03
N VAL A 16 -6.10 -55.25 6.25
CA VAL A 16 -7.04 -54.79 5.23
C VAL A 16 -6.71 -53.31 5.01
N PRO A 17 -6.38 -52.86 3.79
CA PRO A 17 -6.19 -51.45 3.53
C PRO A 17 -7.56 -50.78 3.68
N THR A 18 -7.82 -50.17 4.84
CA THR A 18 -8.86 -49.17 4.95
C THR A 18 -8.45 -48.03 4.05
N SER A 19 -9.12 -47.88 2.90
CA SER A 19 -9.05 -46.69 2.07
C SER A 19 -9.36 -45.48 2.96
N VAL A 20 -8.33 -44.72 3.33
CA VAL A 20 -8.48 -43.41 3.93
C VAL A 20 -9.32 -42.60 2.93
N PRO A 21 -10.43 -41.96 3.36
CA PRO A 21 -11.18 -41.05 2.49
C PRO A 21 -10.19 -40.09 1.86
N GLY A 22 -10.19 -39.99 0.52
CA GLY A 22 -9.24 -39.16 -0.21
C GLY A 22 -9.15 -37.78 0.40
N ALA A 23 -7.92 -37.34 0.68
CA ALA A 23 -7.65 -36.00 1.18
C ALA A 23 -8.10 -34.98 0.13
N ASN A 24 -9.36 -34.52 0.23
CA ASN A 24 -9.86 -33.48 -0.65
C ASN A 24 -9.28 -32.14 -0.16
N ASN A 25 -8.57 -31.46 -1.05
CA ASN A 25 -8.21 -30.06 -0.85
C ASN A 25 -9.49 -29.27 -0.54
N SER A 26 -9.46 -28.47 0.53
CA SER A 26 -10.68 -27.86 1.07
C SER A 26 -10.65 -26.34 0.89
N ILE A 27 -11.78 -25.79 0.42
CA ILE A 27 -12.05 -24.36 0.50
C ILE A 27 -12.15 -23.94 1.97
N VAL A 28 -11.43 -22.87 2.31
CA VAL A 28 -11.39 -22.29 3.66
C VAL A 28 -12.30 -21.06 3.73
N GLY A 29 -12.38 -20.30 2.64
CA GLY A 29 -13.26 -19.15 2.55
C GLY A 29 -13.32 -18.58 1.14
N THR A 30 -14.35 -17.78 0.87
CA THR A 30 -14.50 -17.04 -0.39
C THR A 30 -15.01 -15.64 -0.10
N ALA A 31 -14.57 -14.65 -0.89
CA ALA A 31 -15.02 -13.28 -0.75
C ALA A 31 -15.12 -12.58 -2.11
N PHE A 32 -16.08 -11.68 -2.23
CA PHE A 32 -16.11 -10.69 -3.30
C PHE A 32 -16.10 -9.30 -2.67
N HIS A 33 -15.05 -8.53 -2.94
CA HIS A 33 -14.88 -7.18 -2.42
C HIS A 33 -15.11 -6.18 -3.54
N ARG A 34 -16.21 -5.43 -3.43
CA ARG A 34 -16.55 -4.36 -4.37
C ARG A 34 -15.59 -3.18 -4.18
N ASP A 35 -15.26 -2.53 -5.28
CA ASP A 35 -14.57 -1.25 -5.22
C ASP A 35 -15.44 -0.19 -4.54
N THR A 36 -14.81 0.75 -3.83
CA THR A 36 -15.52 1.82 -3.13
C THR A 36 -15.56 3.08 -4.00
N ALA A 37 -16.75 3.60 -4.29
CA ALA A 37 -16.85 4.89 -4.97
C ALA A 37 -16.48 6.05 -4.02
N PHE A 38 -15.77 7.05 -4.54
CA PHE A 38 -15.45 8.29 -3.82
C PHE A 38 -15.94 9.52 -4.60
N PRO A 39 -17.27 9.71 -4.73
CA PRO A 39 -17.84 10.79 -5.54
C PRO A 39 -17.45 12.18 -5.04
N GLN A 40 -17.13 12.32 -3.75
CA GLN A 40 -16.63 13.57 -3.17
C GLN A 40 -15.29 14.02 -3.76
N TYR A 41 -14.54 13.14 -4.44
CA TYR A 41 -13.27 13.49 -5.09
C TYR A 41 -13.39 13.62 -6.61
N MET A 42 -14.59 13.43 -7.18
CA MET A 42 -14.76 13.38 -8.63
C MET A 42 -14.34 14.67 -9.35
N TYR A 43 -14.39 15.81 -8.67
CA TYR A 43 -13.98 17.11 -9.19
C TYR A 43 -12.45 17.25 -9.39
N LEU A 44 -11.66 16.32 -8.84
CA LEU A 44 -10.20 16.28 -8.95
C LEU A 44 -9.72 15.51 -10.18
N TRP A 45 -10.59 14.73 -10.82
CA TRP A 45 -10.21 13.85 -11.92
C TRP A 45 -10.40 14.57 -13.24
N GLN A 46 -9.33 15.21 -13.69
CA GLN A 46 -9.21 15.69 -15.06
C GLN A 46 -8.42 14.66 -15.82
N GLU A 47 -9.14 13.74 -16.45
CA GLU A 47 -8.54 12.77 -17.36
C GLU A 47 -8.41 13.42 -18.72
N GLY A 48 -7.26 13.19 -19.36
CA GLY A 48 -6.95 13.86 -20.61
C GLY A 48 -5.49 13.89 -21.00
N TRP A 49 -4.74 12.83 -20.72
CA TRP A 49 -3.62 12.50 -21.60
C TRP A 49 -4.12 12.48 -23.06
N SER A 50 -3.20 12.52 -24.03
CA SER A 50 -3.44 12.74 -25.48
C SER A 50 -4.58 11.96 -26.16
N PHE A 51 -5.27 11.06 -25.46
CA PHE A 51 -6.48 10.38 -25.90
C PHE A 51 -7.59 11.32 -26.26
N LYS A 52 -8.08 11.08 -27.48
CA LYS A 52 -9.27 11.70 -28.00
C LYS A 52 -10.40 10.67 -27.98
N ASP A 53 -11.60 11.12 -27.64
CA ASP A 53 -12.81 10.36 -27.91
C ASP A 53 -13.06 10.28 -29.43
N ASP A 54 -14.09 9.54 -29.84
CA ASP A 54 -14.45 9.39 -31.26
C ASP A 54 -14.78 10.74 -31.95
N ALA A 55 -15.07 11.78 -31.16
CA ALA A 55 -15.35 13.13 -31.63
C ALA A 55 -14.11 14.04 -31.64
N GLY A 56 -12.93 13.53 -31.28
CA GLY A 56 -11.68 14.32 -31.24
C GLY A 56 -11.50 15.16 -29.98
N ASN A 57 -12.42 15.09 -29.02
CA ASN A 57 -12.31 15.80 -27.74
C ASN A 57 -11.42 15.03 -26.79
N THR A 58 -10.80 15.73 -25.84
CA THR A 58 -10.05 15.06 -24.76
C THR A 58 -10.97 14.09 -24.02
N LEU A 59 -10.55 12.82 -23.93
CA LEU A 59 -11.31 11.77 -23.28
C LEU A 59 -11.43 12.05 -21.77
N VAL A 60 -12.66 12.21 -21.28
CA VAL A 60 -12.95 12.23 -19.85
C VAL A 60 -13.30 10.82 -19.41
N TYR A 61 -12.33 10.11 -18.82
CA TYR A 61 -12.51 8.73 -18.39
C TYR A 61 -13.37 8.63 -17.13
N ALA A 62 -13.02 9.38 -16.08
CA ALA A 62 -13.74 9.38 -14.81
C ALA A 62 -15.06 10.13 -14.92
N LYS A 63 -16.14 9.50 -14.48
CA LYS A 63 -17.47 10.11 -14.39
C LYS A 63 -18.18 9.69 -13.10
N PRO A 64 -19.10 10.50 -12.55
CA PRO A 64 -19.77 10.19 -11.28
C PRO A 64 -20.52 8.85 -11.27
N ASP A 65 -21.02 8.42 -12.43
CA ASP A 65 -21.76 7.18 -12.67
C ASP A 65 -20.87 6.04 -13.21
N MET A 66 -19.54 6.18 -13.16
CA MET A 66 -18.61 5.18 -13.71
C MET A 66 -18.81 3.84 -13.00
N PRO A 67 -19.13 2.75 -13.73
CA PRO A 67 -19.29 1.45 -13.12
C PRO A 67 -17.93 0.92 -12.68
N LEU A 68 -17.79 0.65 -11.38
CA LEU A 68 -16.62 -0.01 -10.81
C LEU A 68 -16.80 -1.53 -10.78
N GLY A 69 -15.72 -2.23 -10.45
CA GLY A 69 -15.68 -3.68 -10.36
C GLY A 69 -15.45 -4.16 -8.95
N GLY A 70 -14.58 -5.15 -8.83
CA GLY A 70 -14.17 -5.69 -7.55
C GLY A 70 -13.18 -6.83 -7.68
N TYR A 71 -12.84 -7.41 -6.55
CA TYR A 71 -11.94 -8.53 -6.45
C TYR A 71 -12.67 -9.76 -5.93
N LEU A 72 -12.49 -10.87 -6.64
CA LEU A 72 -12.92 -12.18 -6.21
C LEU A 72 -11.73 -12.89 -5.56
N PHE A 73 -11.97 -13.49 -4.40
CA PHE A 73 -10.98 -14.22 -3.61
C PHE A 73 -11.49 -15.63 -3.30
N VAL A 74 -10.62 -16.62 -3.47
CA VAL A 74 -10.83 -17.99 -3.02
C VAL A 74 -9.63 -18.43 -2.20
N TYR A 75 -9.87 -18.80 -0.94
CA TYR A 75 -8.86 -19.28 -0.01
C TYR A 75 -9.04 -20.79 0.19
N PHE A 76 -7.94 -21.54 0.15
CA PHE A 76 -7.98 -22.99 0.19
C PHE A 76 -6.74 -23.56 0.89
N ARG A 77 -6.83 -24.84 1.24
CA ARG A 77 -5.74 -25.59 1.89
C ARG A 77 -5.33 -26.78 1.02
N ASN A 78 -4.02 -26.97 0.87
CA ASN A 78 -3.48 -28.24 0.37
C ASN A 78 -3.56 -29.28 1.49
N SER A 79 -4.56 -30.17 1.43
CA SER A 79 -4.75 -31.24 2.41
C SER A 79 -3.93 -32.50 2.06
N GLY A 80 -3.27 -32.50 0.91
CA GLY A 80 -2.45 -33.61 0.43
C GLY A 80 -1.09 -33.72 1.15
N THR A 81 -0.34 -34.75 0.78
CA THR A 81 0.99 -35.05 1.32
C THR A 81 2.12 -34.53 0.43
N THR A 82 1.82 -34.03 -0.76
CA THR A 82 2.77 -33.46 -1.74
C THR A 82 2.45 -32.00 -2.04
N PRO A 83 3.45 -31.18 -2.42
CA PRO A 83 3.19 -29.83 -2.92
C PRO A 83 2.20 -29.85 -4.08
N MET A 84 1.36 -28.82 -4.14
CA MET A 84 0.32 -28.65 -5.16
C MET A 84 0.58 -27.37 -5.92
N LYS A 85 0.61 -27.45 -7.26
CA LYS A 85 0.85 -26.29 -8.12
C LYS A 85 -0.45 -25.88 -8.82
N ILE A 86 -0.79 -24.59 -8.73
CA ILE A 86 -1.90 -24.04 -9.52
C ILE A 86 -1.41 -23.85 -10.96
N THR A 87 -2.17 -24.35 -11.93
CA THR A 87 -1.82 -24.22 -13.35
C THR A 87 -2.73 -23.24 -14.07
N ASP A 88 -4.00 -23.14 -13.67
CA ASP A 88 -5.01 -22.30 -14.32
C ASP A 88 -6.22 -22.09 -13.38
N LEU A 89 -7.20 -21.31 -13.82
CA LEU A 89 -8.47 -21.07 -13.13
C LEU A 89 -9.63 -21.19 -14.13
N THR A 90 -10.78 -21.66 -13.70
CA THR A 90 -12.04 -21.50 -14.45
C THR A 90 -12.94 -20.48 -13.78
N VAL A 91 -13.66 -19.70 -14.59
CA VAL A 91 -14.78 -18.86 -14.16
C VAL A 91 -15.99 -19.27 -15.00
N GLU A 92 -17.07 -19.70 -14.35
CA GLU A 92 -18.26 -20.26 -15.02
C GLU A 92 -17.90 -21.37 -16.03
N GLY A 93 -16.95 -22.23 -15.65
CA GLY A 93 -16.48 -23.35 -16.47
C GLY A 93 -15.55 -22.97 -17.64
N ILE A 94 -15.20 -21.69 -17.79
CA ILE A 94 -14.29 -21.21 -18.84
C ILE A 94 -12.90 -21.02 -18.24
N LYS A 95 -11.90 -21.71 -18.80
CA LYS A 95 -10.49 -21.52 -18.43
C LYS A 95 -10.02 -20.10 -18.70
N LEU A 96 -9.41 -19.45 -17.72
CA LEU A 96 -8.92 -18.08 -17.87
C LEU A 96 -7.70 -17.99 -18.79
N SER A 97 -6.91 -19.06 -18.94
CA SER A 97 -5.87 -19.10 -19.98
C SER A 97 -6.41 -19.04 -21.42
N GLU A 98 -7.67 -19.42 -21.63
CA GLU A 98 -8.38 -19.30 -22.91
C GLU A 98 -9.23 -18.02 -22.96
N GLY A 99 -9.85 -17.67 -21.82
CA GLY A 99 -10.75 -16.53 -21.66
C GLY A 99 -10.05 -15.18 -21.68
N ILE A 100 -8.82 -15.08 -21.16
CA ILE A 100 -8.01 -13.86 -21.21
C ILE A 100 -7.00 -14.05 -22.35
N GLY A 101 -7.41 -13.67 -23.57
CA GLY A 101 -6.56 -13.77 -24.75
C GLY A 101 -5.37 -12.80 -24.67
N VAL A 102 -4.27 -13.15 -25.33
CA VAL A 102 -3.03 -12.35 -25.35
C VAL A 102 -2.73 -11.83 -26.75
N THR A 103 -2.12 -10.66 -26.83
CA THR A 103 -1.65 -10.01 -28.06
C THR A 103 -0.56 -10.84 -28.76
N ASN A 104 0.43 -11.30 -28.00
CA ASN A 104 1.53 -12.15 -28.45
C ASN A 104 1.89 -13.22 -27.41
N THR A 105 2.61 -14.26 -27.85
CA THR A 105 3.26 -15.20 -26.93
C THR A 105 4.64 -14.67 -26.59
N PRO A 106 4.91 -14.29 -25.34
CA PRO A 106 6.21 -13.73 -24.97
C PRO A 106 7.30 -14.80 -25.09
N GLN A 107 8.46 -14.42 -25.62
CA GLN A 107 9.67 -15.26 -25.73
C GLN A 107 10.49 -15.25 -24.43
N SER A 108 10.29 -14.26 -23.57
CA SER A 108 10.91 -14.16 -22.25
C SER A 108 9.93 -13.61 -21.21
N PRO A 109 10.12 -13.86 -19.91
CA PRO A 109 9.23 -13.34 -18.86
C PRO A 109 9.17 -11.80 -18.80
N GLU A 110 10.22 -11.12 -19.25
CA GLU A 110 10.33 -9.64 -19.29
C GLU A 110 9.55 -9.03 -20.46
N GLU A 111 9.28 -9.80 -21.51
CA GLU A 111 8.56 -9.32 -22.69
C GLU A 111 7.09 -9.05 -22.36
N LYS A 112 6.73 -7.75 -22.38
CA LYS A 112 5.36 -7.28 -22.16
C LYS A 112 4.41 -7.83 -23.22
N PHE A 113 3.21 -8.20 -22.79
CA PHE A 113 2.09 -8.54 -23.67
C PHE A 113 0.79 -7.99 -23.10
N GLY A 114 -0.07 -7.47 -23.95
CA GLY A 114 -1.45 -7.12 -23.60
C GLY A 114 -2.32 -8.37 -23.48
N ALA A 115 -3.27 -8.37 -22.54
CA ALA A 115 -4.17 -9.47 -22.23
C ALA A 115 -5.59 -8.96 -21.94
N SER A 116 -6.62 -9.58 -22.53
CA SER A 116 -8.01 -9.18 -22.34
C SER A 116 -8.99 -10.25 -22.81
N ILE A 117 -10.20 -10.27 -22.25
CA ILE A 117 -11.30 -11.09 -22.80
C ILE A 117 -11.66 -10.69 -24.23
N LEU A 118 -11.39 -9.44 -24.63
CA LEU A 118 -11.65 -8.95 -25.98
C LEU A 118 -10.61 -9.42 -27.00
N LEU A 119 -9.46 -9.94 -26.53
CA LEU A 119 -8.42 -10.55 -27.36
C LEU A 119 -8.58 -12.07 -27.44
N SER A 120 -9.55 -12.64 -26.72
CA SER A 120 -9.78 -14.08 -26.68
C SER A 120 -10.34 -14.61 -28.01
N LYS A 121 -9.97 -15.86 -28.32
CA LYS A 121 -10.45 -16.60 -29.49
C LYS A 121 -11.71 -17.42 -29.20
N LEU A 122 -12.29 -17.29 -28.01
CA LEU A 122 -13.53 -17.95 -27.66
C LEU A 122 -14.70 -17.40 -28.49
N ASP A 123 -15.75 -18.21 -28.65
CA ASP A 123 -16.99 -17.75 -29.27
C ASP A 123 -17.68 -16.66 -28.42
N SER A 124 -18.54 -15.86 -29.06
CA SER A 124 -19.19 -14.71 -28.42
C SER A 124 -20.00 -15.10 -27.17
N ARG A 125 -20.62 -16.28 -27.16
CA ARG A 125 -21.43 -16.73 -26.01
C ARG A 125 -20.54 -16.93 -24.78
N LYS A 126 -19.36 -17.51 -24.92
CA LYS A 126 -18.39 -17.65 -23.82
C LYS A 126 -17.86 -16.30 -23.34
N ILE A 127 -17.61 -15.36 -24.26
CA ILE A 127 -17.22 -14.00 -23.90
C ILE A 127 -18.33 -13.30 -23.11
N ASP A 128 -19.59 -13.47 -23.51
CA ASP A 128 -20.73 -12.89 -22.80
C ASP A 128 -20.91 -13.49 -21.40
N ILE A 129 -20.65 -14.80 -21.22
CA ILE A 129 -20.59 -15.42 -19.89
C ILE A 129 -19.53 -14.72 -19.01
N LEU A 130 -18.32 -14.51 -19.53
CA LEU A 130 -17.26 -13.82 -18.78
C LEU A 130 -17.62 -12.36 -18.49
N ARG A 131 -18.33 -11.67 -19.40
CA ARG A 131 -18.84 -10.31 -19.16
C ARG A 131 -19.87 -10.28 -18.04
N SER A 132 -20.85 -11.17 -18.04
CA SER A 132 -21.85 -11.28 -16.96
C SER A 132 -21.23 -11.66 -15.62
N ALA A 133 -20.11 -12.40 -15.62
CA ALA A 133 -19.33 -12.69 -14.43
C ALA A 133 -18.48 -11.50 -13.93
N GLY A 134 -18.51 -10.34 -14.60
CA GLY A 134 -17.79 -9.12 -14.21
C GLY A 134 -16.55 -8.80 -15.05
N ALA A 135 -16.34 -9.50 -16.17
CA ALA A 135 -15.21 -9.33 -17.09
C ALA A 135 -13.84 -9.46 -16.39
N PRO A 136 -13.34 -10.71 -16.16
CA PRO A 136 -12.02 -10.95 -15.58
C PRO A 136 -10.91 -10.24 -16.36
N VAL A 137 -10.05 -9.51 -15.66
CA VAL A 137 -8.94 -8.74 -16.24
C VAL A 137 -7.63 -9.53 -16.15
N TRP A 138 -7.35 -10.03 -14.95
CA TRP A 138 -6.20 -10.86 -14.63
C TRP A 138 -6.54 -11.73 -13.42
N TRP A 139 -5.78 -12.81 -13.25
CA TRP A 139 -5.87 -13.66 -12.06
C TRP A 139 -4.47 -14.01 -11.55
N LYS A 140 -4.37 -14.19 -10.23
CA LYS A 140 -3.11 -14.46 -9.53
C LYS A 140 -3.31 -15.52 -8.43
N PRO A 141 -2.55 -16.63 -8.48
CA PRO A 141 -2.41 -17.55 -7.35
C PRO A 141 -1.30 -17.09 -6.39
N GLU A 142 -1.50 -17.27 -5.09
CA GLU A 142 -0.58 -16.83 -4.04
C GLU A 142 -0.58 -17.83 -2.85
N PRO A 143 0.52 -18.58 -2.61
CA PRO A 143 1.63 -18.84 -3.52
C PRO A 143 1.19 -19.71 -4.71
N ARG A 144 2.01 -19.73 -5.77
CA ARG A 144 1.80 -20.58 -6.96
C ARG A 144 1.89 -22.07 -6.66
N GLU A 145 2.81 -22.44 -5.76
CA GLU A 145 3.03 -23.79 -5.27
C GLU A 145 2.76 -23.81 -3.76
N ILE A 146 1.84 -24.65 -3.34
CA ILE A 146 1.33 -24.73 -1.98
C ILE A 146 1.91 -25.98 -1.32
N PRO A 147 2.71 -25.87 -0.25
CA PRO A 147 3.28 -27.03 0.42
C PRO A 147 2.19 -27.90 1.07
N PRO A 148 2.47 -29.17 1.40
CA PRO A 148 1.55 -30.02 2.16
C PRO A 148 1.07 -29.35 3.44
N GLY A 149 -0.23 -29.32 3.67
CA GLY A 149 -0.86 -28.65 4.81
C GLY A 149 -0.90 -27.12 4.74
N GLY A 150 -0.27 -26.52 3.72
CA GLY A 150 -0.17 -25.08 3.52
C GLY A 150 -1.44 -24.44 2.97
N MET A 151 -1.50 -23.11 3.08
CA MET A 151 -2.60 -22.27 2.64
C MET A 151 -2.29 -21.62 1.29
N GLY A 152 -3.31 -21.36 0.49
CA GLY A 152 -3.20 -20.58 -0.73
C GLY A 152 -4.45 -19.75 -1.00
N GLU A 153 -4.28 -18.79 -1.89
CA GLU A 153 -5.31 -17.89 -2.36
C GLU A 153 -5.26 -17.77 -3.88
N VAL A 154 -6.43 -17.59 -4.49
CA VAL A 154 -6.55 -17.09 -5.86
C VAL A 154 -7.31 -15.77 -5.81
N VAL A 155 -6.73 -14.76 -6.46
CA VAL A 155 -7.33 -13.44 -6.67
C VAL A 155 -7.71 -13.30 -8.14
N VAL A 156 -8.91 -12.83 -8.42
CA VAL A 156 -9.34 -12.43 -9.77
C VAL A 156 -9.82 -10.99 -9.73
N ARG A 157 -9.26 -10.15 -10.60
CA ARG A 157 -9.75 -8.79 -10.80
C ARG A 157 -10.92 -8.81 -11.77
N MET A 158 -12.09 -8.36 -11.33
CA MET A 158 -13.26 -8.15 -12.18
C MET A 158 -13.33 -6.68 -12.57
N LYS A 159 -13.38 -6.37 -13.88
CA LYS A 159 -13.47 -4.98 -14.36
C LYS A 159 -14.80 -4.34 -13.95
N ARG A 160 -15.87 -5.11 -13.89
CA ARG A 160 -17.24 -4.64 -13.57
C ARG A 160 -17.87 -5.50 -12.49
N LEU A 161 -18.90 -4.96 -11.83
CA LEU A 161 -19.71 -5.74 -10.91
C LEU A 161 -20.36 -6.91 -11.67
N PRO A 162 -20.27 -8.14 -11.14
CA PRO A 162 -20.97 -9.27 -11.71
C PRO A 162 -22.48 -9.08 -11.70
N GLU A 163 -23.15 -9.48 -12.78
CA GLU A 163 -24.62 -9.59 -12.85
C GLU A 163 -25.12 -10.82 -12.08
N LEU A 164 -24.25 -11.83 -11.97
CA LEU A 164 -24.52 -13.08 -11.26
C LEU A 164 -24.41 -12.88 -9.76
N ALA A 165 -25.37 -13.41 -8.99
CA ALA A 165 -25.35 -13.38 -7.52
C ALA A 165 -24.29 -14.33 -6.91
N GLN A 166 -23.86 -15.32 -7.69
CA GLN A 166 -22.82 -16.28 -7.35
C GLN A 166 -21.97 -16.56 -8.58
N ILE A 167 -20.67 -16.76 -8.38
CA ILE A 167 -19.72 -17.15 -9.43
C ILE A 167 -19.10 -18.49 -9.07
N ASN A 168 -19.15 -19.44 -9.99
CA ASN A 168 -18.47 -20.73 -9.94
C ASN A 168 -17.01 -20.55 -10.37
N VAL A 169 -16.09 -20.98 -9.52
CA VAL A 169 -14.65 -20.87 -9.74
C VAL A 169 -14.01 -22.24 -9.54
N GLY A 170 -13.30 -22.73 -10.54
CA GLY A 170 -12.54 -23.98 -10.45
C GLY A 170 -11.04 -23.72 -10.46
N ILE A 171 -10.34 -23.99 -9.37
CA ILE A 171 -8.88 -23.89 -9.28
C ILE A 171 -8.28 -25.13 -9.94
N ILE A 172 -7.59 -24.96 -11.06
CA ILE A 172 -6.95 -26.07 -11.78
C ILE A 172 -5.54 -26.25 -11.22
N THR A 173 -5.24 -27.47 -10.78
CA THR A 173 -3.96 -27.85 -10.21
C THR A 173 -3.29 -28.96 -11.02
N ASP A 174 -2.03 -29.23 -10.74
CA ASP A 174 -1.31 -30.42 -11.23
C ASP A 174 -1.77 -31.74 -10.58
N GLN A 175 -2.68 -31.66 -9.61
CA GLN A 175 -3.32 -32.78 -8.94
C GLN A 175 -4.82 -32.83 -9.31
N GLN A 176 -5.72 -32.53 -8.38
CA GLN A 176 -7.17 -32.48 -8.59
C GLN A 176 -7.67 -31.02 -8.59
N PRO A 177 -8.67 -30.67 -9.43
CA PRO A 177 -9.33 -29.38 -9.36
C PRO A 177 -9.98 -29.13 -7.99
N ILE A 178 -10.09 -27.86 -7.61
CA ILE A 178 -10.80 -27.43 -6.40
C ILE A 178 -11.92 -26.49 -6.82
N ASP A 179 -13.17 -26.89 -6.61
CA ASP A 179 -14.33 -26.07 -6.94
C ASP A 179 -14.74 -25.18 -5.77
N ALA A 180 -15.07 -23.93 -6.08
CA ALA A 180 -15.54 -22.92 -5.16
C ALA A 180 -16.74 -22.15 -5.74
N VAL A 181 -17.59 -21.66 -4.85
CA VAL A 181 -18.67 -20.73 -5.19
C VAL A 181 -18.46 -19.45 -4.40
N VAL A 182 -18.43 -18.31 -5.11
CA VAL A 182 -18.25 -16.99 -4.51
C VAL A 182 -19.54 -16.20 -4.59
N SER A 183 -20.08 -15.78 -3.45
CA SER A 183 -21.23 -14.87 -3.41
C SER A 183 -20.79 -13.43 -3.68
N THR A 184 -21.45 -12.77 -4.62
CA THR A 184 -21.18 -11.38 -5.05
C THR A 184 -22.21 -10.37 -4.50
N SER A 185 -23.31 -10.88 -3.96
CA SER A 185 -24.44 -10.09 -3.44
C SER A 185 -24.31 -9.73 -1.96
N LYS A 186 -23.54 -10.50 -1.18
CA LYS A 186 -23.37 -10.29 0.25
C LYS A 186 -22.15 -9.40 0.52
N GLU A 187 -22.36 -8.28 1.18
CA GLU A 187 -21.26 -7.52 1.77
C GLU A 187 -20.68 -8.33 2.94
N GLN A 188 -19.35 -8.44 2.97
CA GLN A 188 -18.63 -9.25 3.94
C GLN A 188 -17.69 -8.36 4.75
N PRO A 189 -17.45 -8.69 6.03
CA PRO A 189 -16.36 -8.11 6.79
C PRO A 189 -15.04 -8.25 6.03
N ARG A 190 -14.15 -7.25 6.15
CA ARG A 190 -12.85 -7.27 5.47
C ARG A 190 -11.75 -6.71 6.34
N PHE A 191 -10.52 -7.19 6.14
CA PHE A 191 -9.36 -6.55 6.75
C PHE A 191 -9.05 -5.24 6.03
N THR A 192 -8.91 -4.14 6.77
CA THR A 192 -8.49 -2.84 6.20
C THR A 192 -6.98 -2.70 6.16
N THR A 193 -6.30 -3.28 7.14
CA THR A 193 -4.84 -3.35 7.24
C THR A 193 -4.45 -4.63 7.96
N ILE A 194 -3.38 -5.28 7.48
CA ILE A 194 -2.62 -6.28 8.23
C ILE A 194 -1.18 -5.81 8.23
N ALA A 195 -0.63 -5.61 9.42
CA ALA A 195 0.73 -5.13 9.60
C ALA A 195 1.49 -5.99 10.61
N PHE A 196 2.82 -5.93 10.54
CA PHE A 196 3.70 -6.75 11.36
C PHE A 196 4.68 -5.87 12.11
N SER A 197 4.93 -6.25 13.36
CA SER A 197 6.09 -5.77 14.10
C SER A 197 7.40 -6.12 13.37
N PRO A 198 8.47 -5.31 13.50
CA PRO A 198 9.75 -5.59 12.83
C PRO A 198 10.39 -6.94 13.18
N ASP A 199 10.12 -7.50 14.36
CA ASP A 199 10.61 -8.81 14.78
C ASP A 199 9.68 -9.97 14.40
N LEU A 200 8.57 -9.67 13.72
CA LEU A 200 7.53 -10.60 13.27
C LEU A 200 6.87 -11.42 14.39
N LYS A 201 6.93 -10.97 15.65
CA LYS A 201 6.27 -11.63 16.79
C LYS A 201 4.88 -11.10 17.10
N ALA A 202 4.55 -9.92 16.60
CA ALA A 202 3.21 -9.35 16.69
C ALA A 202 2.65 -9.06 15.30
N VAL A 203 1.38 -9.43 15.11
CA VAL A 203 0.57 -9.08 13.94
C VAL A 203 -0.57 -8.17 14.40
N TYR A 204 -0.72 -7.05 13.71
CA TYR A 204 -1.76 -6.05 13.92
C TYR A 204 -2.81 -6.23 12.84
N LEU A 205 -4.00 -6.65 13.22
CA LEU A 205 -5.12 -6.88 12.31
C LEU A 205 -6.20 -5.83 12.56
N TYR A 206 -6.72 -5.24 11.51
CA TYR A 206 -7.81 -4.27 11.58
C TYR A 206 -8.96 -4.76 10.71
N VAL A 207 -10.09 -5.05 11.33
CA VAL A 207 -11.23 -5.66 10.63
C VAL A 207 -12.36 -4.66 10.57
N GLN A 208 -12.74 -4.26 9.36
CA GLN A 208 -13.92 -3.46 9.09
C GLN A 208 -15.16 -4.34 9.09
N GLN A 209 -16.16 -3.88 9.84
CA GLN A 209 -17.48 -4.49 9.91
C GLN A 209 -18.55 -3.55 9.33
N THR A 210 -19.66 -4.14 8.86
CA THR A 210 -20.83 -3.37 8.41
C THR A 210 -21.58 -2.77 9.59
N THR A 211 -21.49 -3.40 10.76
CA THR A 211 -22.09 -2.94 12.02
C THR A 211 -21.00 -2.43 12.97
N PRO A 212 -21.01 -1.13 13.33
CA PRO A 212 -20.07 -0.59 14.32
C PRO A 212 -20.10 -1.31 15.66
N GLY A 213 -18.93 -1.45 16.30
CA GLY A 213 -18.78 -2.11 17.60
C GLY A 213 -18.82 -3.64 17.61
N ALA A 214 -18.97 -4.30 16.45
CA ALA A 214 -18.94 -5.75 16.38
C ALA A 214 -17.55 -6.32 16.76
N LYS A 215 -17.51 -7.18 17.78
CA LYS A 215 -16.28 -7.83 18.25
C LYS A 215 -16.08 -9.19 17.56
N PRO A 216 -14.90 -9.45 16.95
CA PRO A 216 -14.52 -10.80 16.51
C PRO A 216 -14.64 -11.81 17.66
N ALA A 217 -15.29 -12.94 17.39
CA ALA A 217 -15.46 -14.04 18.33
C ALA A 217 -14.30 -15.04 18.26
N LYS A 218 -13.71 -15.23 17.07
CA LYS A 218 -12.54 -16.10 16.87
C LYS A 218 -11.54 -15.46 15.91
N VAL A 219 -10.27 -15.80 16.11
CA VAL A 219 -9.14 -15.39 15.28
C VAL A 219 -8.38 -16.63 14.85
N PHE A 220 -8.08 -16.73 13.57
CA PHE A 220 -7.36 -17.86 12.97
C PHE A 220 -6.13 -17.38 12.22
N LEU A 221 -5.05 -18.14 12.35
CA LEU A 221 -3.83 -18.06 11.54
C LEU A 221 -3.64 -19.40 10.85
N ASP A 222 -3.63 -19.42 9.52
CA ASP A 222 -3.48 -20.63 8.71
C ASP A 222 -4.47 -21.76 9.08
N ASN A 223 -5.72 -21.35 9.31
CA ASN A 223 -6.82 -22.22 9.73
C ASN A 223 -6.62 -22.88 11.11
N VAL A 224 -5.68 -22.39 11.92
CA VAL A 224 -5.51 -22.73 13.34
C VAL A 224 -6.15 -21.65 14.18
N ASP A 225 -7.00 -22.03 15.14
CA ASP A 225 -7.60 -21.09 16.09
C ASP A 225 -6.50 -20.56 17.04
N VAL A 226 -6.29 -19.25 16.99
CA VAL A 226 -5.30 -18.51 17.78
C VAL A 226 -5.97 -17.45 18.65
N THR A 227 -7.26 -17.59 18.93
CA THR A 227 -8.05 -16.61 19.68
C THR A 227 -7.44 -16.30 21.05
N GLU A 228 -6.89 -17.30 21.74
CA GLU A 228 -6.24 -17.13 23.05
C GLU A 228 -4.92 -16.33 23.00
N GLN A 229 -4.32 -16.19 21.82
CA GLN A 229 -3.10 -15.40 21.60
C GLN A 229 -3.40 -13.96 21.13
N ALA A 230 -4.68 -13.62 20.95
CA ALA A 230 -5.12 -12.38 20.35
C ALA A 230 -5.82 -11.48 21.37
N ASP A 231 -5.34 -10.25 21.51
CA ASP A 231 -6.10 -9.21 22.18
C ASP A 231 -7.05 -8.55 21.18
N VAL A 232 -8.35 -8.66 21.42
CA VAL A 232 -9.40 -8.16 20.53
C VAL A 232 -10.16 -7.03 21.20
N ALA A 233 -10.21 -5.86 20.57
CA ALA A 233 -11.02 -4.73 21.01
C ALA A 233 -12.08 -4.35 19.97
N ALA A 234 -13.20 -3.78 20.44
CA ALA A 234 -14.30 -3.28 19.63
C ALA A 234 -15.13 -2.28 20.44
N ASP A 235 -15.69 -1.26 19.79
CA ASP A 235 -16.44 -0.16 20.42
C ASP A 235 -17.39 0.46 19.39
N ALA A 236 -18.57 0.87 19.83
CA ALA A 236 -19.59 1.44 18.96
C ALA A 236 -19.17 2.73 18.24
N CYS A 237 -18.15 3.46 18.75
CA CYS A 237 -17.61 4.63 18.06
C CYS A 237 -16.72 4.30 16.86
N SER A 238 -16.40 3.02 16.61
CA SER A 238 -15.60 2.58 15.48
C SER A 238 -16.27 1.41 14.76
N SER A 239 -16.20 1.44 13.43
CA SER A 239 -16.58 0.31 12.59
C SER A 239 -15.41 -0.64 12.28
N VAL A 240 -14.22 -0.31 12.79
CA VAL A 240 -13.02 -1.14 12.75
C VAL A 240 -12.71 -1.69 14.13
N SER A 241 -12.51 -3.02 14.20
CA SER A 241 -12.09 -3.74 15.40
C SER A 241 -10.61 -4.10 15.28
N PRO A 242 -9.73 -3.50 16.11
CA PRO A 242 -8.31 -3.84 16.12
C PRO A 242 -8.05 -5.13 16.91
N ILE A 243 -7.05 -5.88 16.45
CA ILE A 243 -6.58 -7.11 17.04
C ILE A 243 -5.06 -7.07 17.08
N VAL A 244 -4.46 -7.40 18.23
CA VAL A 244 -3.02 -7.66 18.33
C VAL A 244 -2.80 -9.13 18.64
N LEU A 245 -2.33 -9.87 17.64
CA LEU A 245 -1.96 -11.28 17.77
C LEU A 245 -0.48 -11.37 18.18
N ARG A 246 -0.22 -11.97 19.35
CA ARG A 246 1.15 -12.19 19.86
C ARG A 246 1.56 -13.64 19.67
N LEU A 247 2.62 -13.83 18.90
CA LEU A 247 3.12 -15.13 18.53
C LEU A 247 4.25 -15.54 19.47
N SER A 248 4.23 -16.80 19.89
CA SER A 248 5.32 -17.40 20.68
C SER A 248 6.63 -17.53 19.90
N LYS A 249 6.53 -17.58 18.57
CA LYS A 249 7.66 -17.60 17.62
C LYS A 249 7.40 -16.59 16.51
N PRO A 250 8.45 -15.89 16.03
CA PRO A 250 8.28 -15.01 14.89
C PRO A 250 7.82 -15.80 13.65
N LEU A 251 7.00 -15.16 12.82
CA LEU A 251 6.76 -15.67 11.46
C LEU A 251 8.07 -15.64 10.67
N GLN A 252 8.18 -16.50 9.65
CA GLN A 252 9.30 -16.42 8.74
C GLN A 252 9.18 -15.16 7.88
N TRP A 253 10.30 -14.50 7.62
CA TRP A 253 10.32 -13.35 6.71
C TRP A 253 9.76 -13.74 5.34
N MET A 254 8.81 -12.96 4.85
CA MET A 254 8.09 -13.15 3.59
C MET A 254 7.34 -14.48 3.40
N SER A 255 7.15 -15.27 4.45
CA SER A 255 6.24 -16.43 4.37
C SER A 255 4.80 -15.97 4.19
N TYR A 256 4.05 -16.71 3.37
CA TYR A 256 2.64 -16.42 3.11
C TYR A 256 1.75 -17.02 4.19
N HIS A 257 0.80 -16.23 4.69
CA HIS A 257 -0.13 -16.62 5.75
C HIS A 257 -1.55 -16.18 5.43
N ASN A 258 -2.52 -16.92 5.95
CA ASN A 258 -3.94 -16.58 5.91
C ASN A 258 -4.40 -16.17 7.31
N PHE A 259 -4.97 -14.97 7.40
CA PHE A 259 -5.64 -14.48 8.60
C PHE A 259 -7.13 -14.55 8.38
N ARG A 260 -7.87 -15.10 9.34
CA ARG A 260 -9.33 -15.16 9.31
C ARG A 260 -9.89 -14.80 10.67
N VAL A 261 -10.98 -14.05 10.68
CA VAL A 261 -11.76 -13.79 11.89
C VAL A 261 -13.20 -14.19 11.68
N GLU A 262 -13.83 -14.73 12.71
CA GLU A 262 -15.26 -15.07 12.71
C GLU A 262 -15.96 -14.21 13.76
N PHE A 263 -17.17 -13.76 13.43
CA PHE A 263 -18.03 -12.98 14.30
C PHE A 263 -19.17 -13.86 14.84
N ALA A 264 -19.83 -13.39 15.90
CA ALA A 264 -20.90 -14.13 16.55
C ALA A 264 -22.11 -14.38 15.63
N ASP A 265 -22.31 -13.55 14.60
CA ASP A 265 -23.36 -13.71 13.59
C ASP A 265 -22.99 -14.69 12.45
N GLY A 266 -21.81 -15.32 12.54
CA GLY A 266 -21.28 -16.23 11.52
C GLY A 266 -20.66 -15.53 10.30
N SER A 267 -20.67 -14.20 10.25
CA SER A 267 -19.87 -13.47 9.26
C SER A 267 -18.37 -13.63 9.54
N SER A 268 -17.54 -13.52 8.50
CA SER A 268 -16.10 -13.63 8.64
C SER A 268 -15.37 -12.70 7.68
N ALA A 269 -14.17 -12.28 8.07
CA ALA A 269 -13.19 -11.68 7.16
C ALA A 269 -12.05 -12.68 7.00
N ILE A 270 -11.50 -12.80 5.79
CA ILE A 270 -10.32 -13.59 5.49
C ILE A 270 -9.44 -12.81 4.52
N ALA A 271 -8.12 -12.85 4.73
CA ALA A 271 -7.14 -12.28 3.81
C ALA A 271 -5.82 -13.04 3.88
N GLY A 272 -5.16 -13.17 2.74
CA GLY A 272 -3.80 -13.69 2.62
C GLY A 272 -2.79 -12.56 2.44
N ILE A 273 -1.65 -12.67 3.10
CA ILE A 273 -0.55 -11.70 2.99
C ILE A 273 0.77 -12.35 3.39
N ARG A 274 1.89 -11.82 2.88
CA ARG A 274 3.23 -12.21 3.34
C ARG A 274 3.62 -11.48 4.61
N ALA A 275 4.26 -12.19 5.53
CA ALA A 275 4.76 -11.63 6.78
C ALA A 275 6.00 -10.78 6.54
N TRP A 276 5.89 -9.47 6.75
CA TRP A 276 7.03 -8.56 6.61
C TRP A 276 6.81 -7.34 7.51
N GLY A 277 7.85 -6.92 8.24
CA GLY A 277 7.77 -5.84 9.21
C GLY A 277 9.09 -5.07 9.22
N ARG A 278 9.03 -3.75 9.12
CA ARG A 278 10.25 -2.93 9.05
C ARG A 278 10.02 -1.50 9.52
N GLU A 279 11.12 -0.76 9.60
CA GLU A 279 11.08 0.70 9.71
C GLU A 279 10.35 1.32 8.50
N MET A 280 9.64 2.43 8.76
CA MET A 280 9.06 3.30 7.73
C MET A 280 10.08 3.62 6.64
N VAL A 281 9.70 3.33 5.40
CA VAL A 281 10.48 3.72 4.23
C VAL A 281 10.24 5.21 3.96
N TYR A 282 11.34 5.95 3.92
CA TYR A 282 11.42 7.36 3.60
C TYR A 282 12.47 7.54 2.50
N GLY A 283 12.00 7.43 1.27
CA GLY A 283 12.84 7.24 0.09
C GLY A 283 13.04 8.50 -0.75
N MET A 284 14.09 8.49 -1.56
CA MET A 284 14.31 9.49 -2.61
C MET A 284 14.61 8.81 -3.94
N TRP A 285 14.02 9.34 -5.01
CA TRP A 285 14.28 8.92 -6.38
C TRP A 285 15.32 9.82 -7.05
N GLY A 286 16.14 9.23 -7.93
CA GLY A 286 17.20 9.92 -8.66
C GLY A 286 18.55 9.91 -7.94
N ALA A 287 19.39 10.89 -8.27
CA ALA A 287 20.78 11.06 -7.84
C ALA A 287 21.18 12.53 -7.81
N GLY A 288 22.18 12.88 -6.99
CA GLY A 288 22.86 14.16 -7.16
C GLY A 288 23.70 14.17 -8.44
N PHE A 289 23.56 15.21 -9.27
CA PHE A 289 24.51 15.47 -10.36
C PHE A 289 25.71 16.21 -9.81
N VAL A 290 26.70 15.45 -9.32
CA VAL A 290 27.98 15.98 -8.91
C VAL A 290 29.01 15.58 -9.98
N GLY A 291 29.55 16.56 -10.69
CA GLY A 291 30.69 16.32 -11.57
C GLY A 291 31.92 15.85 -10.78
N GLY A 292 32.84 15.14 -11.43
CA GLY A 292 34.07 14.65 -10.79
C GLY A 292 34.09 13.13 -10.62
N GLU A 293 34.84 12.66 -9.63
CA GLU A 293 35.10 11.24 -9.40
C GLU A 293 33.82 10.53 -8.91
N PRO A 294 33.37 9.44 -9.58
CA PRO A 294 32.09 8.77 -9.28
C PRO A 294 31.85 8.42 -7.80
N ARG A 295 32.88 7.93 -7.10
CA ARG A 295 32.77 7.53 -5.69
C ARG A 295 32.61 8.73 -4.77
N GLU A 296 33.33 9.81 -5.05
CA GLU A 296 33.24 11.06 -4.29
C GLU A 296 31.89 11.73 -4.50
N ALA A 297 31.44 11.80 -5.75
CA ALA A 297 30.13 12.30 -6.13
C ALA A 297 29.01 11.54 -5.41
N ALA A 298 29.10 10.20 -5.40
CA ALA A 298 28.16 9.35 -4.70
C ALA A 298 28.18 9.57 -3.18
N ARG A 299 29.36 9.67 -2.57
CA ARG A 299 29.47 9.93 -1.13
C ARG A 299 28.87 11.28 -0.76
N GLN A 300 29.07 12.31 -1.58
CA GLN A 300 28.54 13.64 -1.31
C GLN A 300 27.01 13.64 -1.25
N TYR A 301 26.33 13.15 -2.29
CA TYR A 301 24.87 13.18 -2.29
C TYR A 301 24.28 12.21 -1.25
N LEU A 302 24.90 11.05 -1.01
CA LEU A 302 24.42 10.14 0.04
C LEU A 302 24.58 10.74 1.44
N THR A 303 25.63 11.53 1.68
CA THR A 303 25.81 12.23 2.96
C THR A 303 24.73 13.28 3.15
N ASP A 304 24.44 14.05 2.09
CA ASP A 304 23.35 15.03 2.09
C ASP A 304 21.98 14.36 2.31
N TRP A 305 21.72 13.24 1.65
CA TRP A 305 20.46 12.48 1.84
C TRP A 305 20.34 11.90 3.25
N ALA A 306 21.44 11.44 3.84
CA ALA A 306 21.45 10.95 5.22
C ALA A 306 21.17 12.08 6.21
N LEU A 307 21.72 13.28 5.96
CA LEU A 307 21.40 14.50 6.71
C LEU A 307 19.91 14.85 6.60
N HIS A 308 19.29 14.61 5.45
CA HIS A 308 17.85 14.82 5.22
C HIS A 308 17.00 13.60 5.59
N ASN A 309 17.53 12.70 6.43
CA ASN A 309 16.81 11.56 6.99
C ASN A 309 16.23 10.59 5.95
N ILE A 310 16.73 10.58 4.71
CA ILE A 310 16.40 9.55 3.71
C ILE A 310 17.03 8.22 4.15
N ASN A 311 16.29 7.12 4.04
CA ASN A 311 16.79 5.78 4.36
C ASN A 311 16.65 4.76 3.23
N VAL A 312 16.09 5.13 2.08
CA VAL A 312 15.99 4.25 0.92
C VAL A 312 16.31 4.98 -0.39
N LEU A 313 17.17 4.38 -1.20
CA LEU A 313 17.35 4.78 -2.61
C LEU A 313 16.29 4.06 -3.44
N MET A 314 15.34 4.81 -4.01
CA MET A 314 14.21 4.20 -4.72
C MET A 314 14.56 3.77 -6.15
N GLY A 315 15.50 4.43 -6.83
CA GLY A 315 15.96 4.00 -8.15
C GLY A 315 16.11 5.14 -9.16
N HIS A 316 16.24 4.75 -10.43
CA HIS A 316 16.54 5.64 -11.57
C HIS A 316 17.74 6.57 -11.34
N ILE A 317 18.73 6.08 -10.61
CA ILE A 317 19.95 6.82 -10.30
C ILE A 317 20.79 6.90 -11.59
N SER A 318 20.85 8.08 -12.20
CA SER A 318 21.56 8.35 -13.46
C SER A 318 22.86 9.12 -13.25
N GLY A 319 23.72 9.12 -14.27
CA GLY A 319 25.04 9.75 -14.22
C GLY A 319 26.13 8.89 -13.57
N ASN A 320 27.36 9.39 -13.60
CA ASN A 320 28.55 8.73 -13.07
C ASN A 320 28.40 8.27 -11.61
N ALA A 321 27.84 9.11 -10.74
CA ALA A 321 27.56 8.76 -9.34
C ALA A 321 26.49 7.66 -9.24
N GLY A 322 25.49 7.70 -10.12
CA GLY A 322 24.45 6.69 -10.24
C GLY A 322 24.95 5.33 -10.67
N ASP A 323 25.90 5.30 -11.59
CA ASP A 323 26.53 4.05 -12.03
C ASP A 323 27.47 3.50 -10.97
N TYR A 324 28.19 4.35 -10.23
CA TYR A 324 28.99 3.92 -9.08
C TYR A 324 28.13 3.27 -8.01
N VAL A 325 26.99 3.87 -7.64
CA VAL A 325 26.16 3.25 -6.60
C VAL A 325 25.59 1.90 -7.02
N LYS A 326 25.47 1.60 -8.32
CA LYS A 326 25.06 0.27 -8.78
C LYS A 326 26.19 -0.78 -8.69
N THR A 327 27.44 -0.40 -8.45
CA THR A 327 28.53 -1.36 -8.20
C THR A 327 28.44 -1.93 -6.78
N LYS A 328 29.22 -3.00 -6.52
CA LYS A 328 29.33 -3.60 -5.19
C LYS A 328 29.83 -2.59 -4.15
N GLU A 329 30.92 -1.88 -4.48
CA GLU A 329 31.54 -0.88 -3.59
C GLU A 329 30.58 0.29 -3.32
N GLY A 330 29.78 0.66 -4.33
CA GLY A 330 28.71 1.62 -4.18
C GLY A 330 27.59 1.14 -3.26
N TRP A 331 27.23 -0.14 -3.33
CA TRP A 331 26.24 -0.77 -2.44
C TRP A 331 26.73 -0.81 -0.99
N ASP A 332 27.94 -1.33 -0.77
CA ASP A 332 28.61 -1.36 0.53
C ASP A 332 28.66 0.05 1.17
N MET A 333 28.98 1.07 0.37
CA MET A 333 29.02 2.46 0.84
C MET A 333 27.65 2.94 1.31
N ALA A 334 26.59 2.73 0.56
CA ALA A 334 25.25 3.19 0.96
C ALA A 334 24.72 2.41 2.17
N GLU A 335 24.94 1.09 2.24
CA GLU A 335 24.56 0.30 3.42
C GLU A 335 25.31 0.77 4.67
N SER A 336 26.60 1.09 4.56
CA SER A 336 27.38 1.64 5.68
C SER A 336 26.87 3.00 6.18
N MET A 337 26.10 3.70 5.34
CA MET A 337 25.45 4.97 5.67
C MET A 337 23.97 4.81 6.05
N GLY A 338 23.48 3.57 6.18
CA GLY A 338 22.13 3.25 6.64
C GLY A 338 21.05 3.24 5.54
N PHE A 339 21.43 3.17 4.26
CA PHE A 339 20.48 3.12 3.16
C PHE A 339 20.12 1.69 2.76
N GLY A 340 18.81 1.42 2.70
CA GLY A 340 18.27 0.34 1.89
C GLY A 340 18.10 0.78 0.42
N ARG A 341 17.80 -0.17 -0.48
CA ARG A 341 17.62 0.14 -1.91
C ARG A 341 16.53 -0.67 -2.58
N MET A 342 15.80 -0.04 -3.48
CA MET A 342 14.94 -0.74 -4.42
C MET A 342 15.71 -1.02 -5.73
N THR A 343 15.42 -2.16 -6.36
CA THR A 343 16.06 -2.60 -7.61
C THR A 343 15.03 -3.28 -8.51
N THR A 344 15.20 -3.24 -9.83
CA THR A 344 14.35 -4.01 -10.77
C THR A 344 14.76 -5.48 -10.89
N TRP A 345 16.02 -5.79 -10.54
CA TRP A 345 16.56 -7.15 -10.52
C TRP A 345 17.78 -7.18 -9.58
N ASP A 346 17.97 -8.28 -8.84
CA ASP A 346 19.15 -8.46 -7.97
C ASP A 346 20.24 -9.26 -8.70
N THR A 347 21.49 -8.82 -8.52
CA THR A 347 22.69 -9.52 -9.01
C THR A 347 23.18 -10.62 -8.05
N GLY A 348 22.48 -10.85 -6.93
CA GLY A 348 22.68 -11.95 -5.99
C GLY A 348 23.68 -11.67 -4.86
N LYS A 349 23.95 -10.40 -4.54
CA LYS A 349 25.01 -10.03 -3.57
C LYS A 349 24.53 -9.20 -2.39
N HIS A 350 23.47 -8.41 -2.55
CA HIS A 350 22.82 -7.71 -1.44
C HIS A 350 21.32 -7.82 -1.59
N LYS A 351 20.60 -7.83 -0.46
CA LYS A 351 19.15 -7.94 -0.49
C LYS A 351 18.52 -6.56 -0.66
N PRO A 352 17.79 -6.29 -1.75
CA PRO A 352 17.07 -5.04 -1.89
C PRO A 352 15.92 -4.95 -0.87
N VAL A 353 15.56 -3.71 -0.57
CA VAL A 353 14.36 -3.34 0.17
C VAL A 353 13.11 -3.80 -0.58
N TYR A 354 13.07 -3.56 -1.89
CA TYR A 354 11.98 -3.95 -2.79
C TYR A 354 12.53 -4.41 -4.14
N PHE A 355 11.84 -5.36 -4.76
CA PHE A 355 11.87 -5.47 -6.21
C PHE A 355 10.86 -4.50 -6.81
N PHE A 356 11.30 -3.70 -7.76
CA PHE A 356 10.43 -2.84 -8.54
C PHE A 356 9.87 -3.61 -9.73
N LEU A 357 8.56 -3.90 -9.68
CA LEU A 357 7.90 -4.75 -10.67
C LEU A 357 7.82 -4.06 -12.02
N GLN A 358 7.29 -2.83 -12.03
CA GLN A 358 7.09 -2.00 -13.20
C GLN A 358 6.72 -0.59 -12.73
N ASP A 359 7.08 0.40 -13.55
CA ASP A 359 6.58 1.76 -13.45
C ASP A 359 5.35 1.94 -14.34
N GLU A 360 4.27 2.51 -13.81
CA GLU A 360 3.14 3.05 -14.57
C GLU A 360 2.50 2.07 -15.60
N PRO A 361 2.06 0.87 -15.19
CA PRO A 361 1.47 -0.09 -16.12
C PRO A 361 0.19 0.44 -16.80
N ASP A 362 -0.51 1.35 -16.15
CA ASP A 362 -1.68 2.06 -16.66
C ASP A 362 -1.34 3.05 -17.78
N ALA A 363 -0.20 3.75 -17.70
CA ALA A 363 0.31 4.55 -18.82
C ALA A 363 0.73 3.65 -20.00
N HIS A 364 1.34 2.50 -19.71
CA HIS A 364 1.69 1.52 -20.72
C HIS A 364 0.46 0.85 -21.36
N ASP A 365 -0.60 0.56 -20.60
CA ASP A 365 -1.88 0.12 -21.17
C ASP A 365 -2.37 1.13 -22.20
N ALA A 366 -2.30 2.41 -21.85
CA ALA A 366 -2.78 3.50 -22.68
C ALA A 366 -2.01 3.59 -24.01
N ALA A 367 -0.75 3.16 -24.03
CA ALA A 367 0.11 3.09 -25.21
C ALA A 367 -0.12 1.87 -26.11
N THR A 368 -0.87 0.85 -25.67
CA THR A 368 -1.25 -0.30 -26.51
C THR A 368 -2.18 0.13 -27.64
N ASP A 369 -2.20 -0.58 -28.77
CA ASP A 369 -3.06 -0.24 -29.93
C ASP A 369 -4.03 -1.36 -30.32
N GLU A 370 -3.89 -2.53 -29.73
CA GLU A 370 -4.70 -3.73 -30.01
C GLU A 370 -6.12 -3.64 -29.43
N LEU A 371 -6.33 -2.74 -28.45
CA LEU A 371 -7.62 -2.46 -27.82
C LEU A 371 -8.01 -1.00 -28.04
N LYS A 372 -9.32 -0.75 -28.05
CA LYS A 372 -9.86 0.62 -28.05
C LYS A 372 -9.45 1.34 -26.75
N PRO A 373 -9.22 2.66 -26.77
CA PRO A 373 -8.76 3.40 -25.58
C PRO A 373 -9.53 3.13 -24.28
N ALA A 374 -10.85 2.98 -24.34
CA ALA A 374 -11.69 2.69 -23.16
C ALA A 374 -11.52 1.25 -22.61
N ASP A 375 -10.96 0.36 -23.41
CA ASP A 375 -10.81 -1.07 -23.11
C ASP A 375 -9.38 -1.46 -22.69
N ARG A 376 -8.41 -0.56 -22.85
CA ARG A 376 -6.97 -0.83 -22.61
C ARG A 376 -6.62 -1.05 -21.14
N LEU A 377 -7.28 -0.33 -20.22
CA LEU A 377 -6.92 -0.42 -18.81
C LEU A 377 -7.01 -1.87 -18.30
N GLY A 378 -5.91 -2.33 -17.71
CA GLY A 378 -5.72 -3.67 -17.17
C GLY A 378 -5.03 -4.65 -18.11
N SER A 379 -4.73 -4.25 -19.36
CA SER A 379 -4.20 -5.16 -20.37
C SER A 379 -2.86 -5.78 -19.98
N LEU A 380 -2.02 -5.06 -19.23
CA LEU A 380 -0.75 -5.59 -18.73
C LEU A 380 -0.86 -6.44 -17.47
N GLY A 381 -2.04 -6.53 -16.85
CA GLY A 381 -2.23 -7.23 -15.58
C GLY A 381 -1.76 -8.68 -15.59
N GLN A 382 -2.09 -9.45 -16.63
CA GLN A 382 -1.69 -10.85 -16.69
C GLN A 382 -0.20 -11.05 -16.98
N TRP A 383 0.45 -10.10 -17.68
CA TRP A 383 1.91 -10.07 -17.82
C TRP A 383 2.59 -9.80 -16.48
N LEU A 384 2.12 -8.79 -15.74
CA LEU A 384 2.65 -8.45 -14.42
C LEU A 384 2.58 -9.63 -13.44
N VAL A 385 1.50 -10.43 -13.46
CA VAL A 385 1.41 -11.66 -12.67
C VAL A 385 2.55 -12.63 -12.98
N LYS A 386 2.86 -12.85 -14.27
CA LYS A 386 3.95 -13.74 -14.69
C LYS A 386 5.33 -13.17 -14.34
N TRP A 387 5.49 -11.85 -14.47
CA TRP A 387 6.74 -11.17 -14.15
C TRP A 387 7.01 -11.22 -12.64
N GLN A 388 5.99 -10.96 -11.82
CA GLN A 388 6.03 -11.11 -10.37
C GLN A 388 6.41 -12.54 -9.94
N GLU A 389 5.87 -13.57 -10.60
CA GLU A 389 6.23 -14.97 -10.33
C GLU A 389 7.71 -15.25 -10.63
N THR A 390 8.29 -14.56 -11.62
CA THR A 390 9.72 -14.69 -11.94
C THR A 390 10.58 -14.07 -10.85
N LEU A 391 10.26 -12.84 -10.41
CA LEU A 391 10.95 -12.19 -9.30
C LEU A 391 10.85 -12.98 -7.99
N ARG A 392 9.66 -13.52 -7.69
CA ARG A 392 9.43 -14.33 -6.48
C ARG A 392 10.26 -15.62 -6.47
N ARG A 393 10.45 -16.26 -7.63
CA ARG A 393 11.30 -17.46 -7.75
C ARG A 393 12.79 -17.12 -7.67
N HIS A 394 13.16 -15.93 -8.11
CA HIS A 394 14.55 -15.44 -8.05
C HIS A 394 14.96 -15.16 -6.60
N ASP A 395 14.21 -14.35 -5.87
CA ASP A 395 14.40 -14.16 -4.42
C ASP A 395 13.04 -14.05 -3.70
N PRO A 396 12.61 -15.10 -2.97
CA PRO A 396 11.32 -15.10 -2.28
C PRO A 396 11.27 -14.12 -1.09
N ASP A 397 12.42 -13.69 -0.56
CA ASP A 397 12.53 -12.89 0.65
C ASP A 397 12.38 -11.38 0.40
N VAL A 398 12.23 -10.95 -0.85
CA VAL A 398 12.12 -9.54 -1.22
C VAL A 398 10.65 -9.17 -1.51
N PRO A 399 10.09 -8.14 -0.84
CA PRO A 399 8.78 -7.61 -1.20
C PRO A 399 8.78 -6.97 -2.59
N ILE A 400 7.69 -7.14 -3.32
CA ILE A 400 7.53 -6.61 -4.67
C ILE A 400 6.69 -5.34 -4.60
N LEU A 401 7.20 -4.25 -5.16
CA LEU A 401 6.57 -2.93 -5.27
C LEU A 401 6.11 -2.68 -6.71
N LEU A 402 4.91 -2.11 -6.87
CA LEU A 402 4.35 -1.71 -8.17
C LEU A 402 3.86 -0.27 -8.08
N ASN A 403 4.43 0.63 -8.89
CA ASN A 403 3.99 2.03 -8.98
C ASN A 403 2.89 2.16 -10.04
N ILE A 404 1.78 2.79 -9.67
CA ILE A 404 0.65 3.09 -10.54
C ILE A 404 0.56 4.61 -10.70
N ASP A 405 0.53 5.05 -11.94
CA ASP A 405 0.51 6.46 -12.29
C ASP A 405 -0.91 7.04 -12.16
N ASN A 406 -1.10 8.17 -12.80
CA ASN A 406 -2.24 9.04 -12.82
C ASN A 406 -3.04 8.90 -14.12
N THR A 407 -2.95 7.75 -14.81
CA THR A 407 -3.64 7.45 -16.08
C THR A 407 -4.85 6.52 -15.85
N TYR A 408 -6.03 6.83 -16.40
CA TYR A 408 -7.28 6.07 -16.14
C TYR A 408 -7.76 6.09 -14.68
N LYS A 409 -7.46 7.15 -13.94
CA LYS A 409 -7.93 7.35 -12.57
C LYS A 409 -9.45 7.48 -12.52
N PRO A 410 -10.07 7.12 -11.38
CA PRO A 410 -9.47 6.40 -10.26
C PRO A 410 -9.45 4.86 -10.47
N GLU A 411 -9.86 4.36 -11.64
CA GLU A 411 -10.05 2.92 -11.86
C GLU A 411 -8.73 2.15 -11.92
N ASN A 412 -7.65 2.77 -12.42
CA ASN A 412 -6.32 2.17 -12.51
C ASN A 412 -5.81 1.58 -11.18
N TRP A 413 -5.98 2.31 -10.07
CA TRP A 413 -5.63 1.87 -8.72
C TRP A 413 -6.41 0.61 -8.32
N TYR A 414 -7.72 0.58 -8.62
CA TYR A 414 -8.55 -0.61 -8.40
C TYR A 414 -8.15 -1.79 -9.26
N ILE A 415 -7.57 -1.57 -10.44
CA ILE A 415 -7.15 -2.65 -11.33
C ILE A 415 -5.87 -3.33 -10.86
N TYR A 416 -4.93 -2.58 -10.27
CA TYR A 416 -3.57 -3.07 -10.09
C TYR A 416 -3.12 -3.33 -8.63
N HIS A 417 -3.71 -2.67 -7.64
CA HIS A 417 -3.15 -2.68 -6.27
C HIS A 417 -3.08 -4.05 -5.58
N GLN A 418 -3.88 -5.03 -6.01
CA GLN A 418 -3.80 -6.39 -5.44
C GLN A 418 -2.69 -7.25 -6.06
N LEU A 419 -1.96 -6.80 -7.08
CA LEU A 419 -0.86 -7.56 -7.69
C LEU A 419 0.36 -7.66 -6.78
N SER A 420 0.92 -6.52 -6.35
CA SER A 420 2.16 -6.44 -5.59
C SER A 420 1.98 -6.73 -4.09
N ASP A 421 3.09 -6.89 -3.35
CA ASP A 421 3.03 -6.86 -1.88
C ASP A 421 2.87 -5.41 -1.39
N ILE A 422 3.55 -4.48 -2.08
CA ILE A 422 3.57 -3.04 -1.81
C ILE A 422 2.98 -2.30 -3.01
N PRO A 423 1.68 -1.99 -3.00
CA PRO A 423 1.12 -1.04 -3.96
C PRO A 423 1.71 0.35 -3.72
N CYS A 424 2.01 1.04 -4.80
CA CYS A 424 2.61 2.37 -4.79
C CYS A 424 1.87 3.29 -5.76
N VAL A 425 1.71 4.55 -5.36
CA VAL A 425 1.08 5.60 -6.18
C VAL A 425 1.84 6.90 -6.08
N ASP A 426 1.70 7.77 -7.06
CA ASP A 426 2.47 9.01 -7.20
C ASP A 426 1.59 10.26 -7.44
N PRO A 427 0.80 10.70 -6.43
CA PRO A 427 -0.14 11.81 -6.59
C PRO A 427 0.56 13.17 -6.72
N TYR A 428 1.06 13.50 -7.91
CA TYR A 428 1.81 14.73 -8.18
C TYR A 428 0.93 15.97 -8.23
N PHE A 429 0.60 16.53 -7.06
CA PHE A 429 -0.17 17.77 -6.95
C PHE A 429 0.39 18.97 -7.75
N PRO A 430 1.70 19.27 -7.72
CA PRO A 430 2.27 20.36 -8.52
C PRO A 430 2.03 20.19 -10.01
N GLU A 431 2.13 18.95 -10.52
CA GLU A 431 1.84 18.64 -11.92
C GLU A 431 0.38 18.96 -12.27
N GLN A 432 -0.56 18.58 -11.39
CA GLN A 432 -1.98 18.87 -11.60
C GLN A 432 -2.27 20.39 -11.59
N GLN A 433 -1.54 21.15 -10.78
CA GLN A 433 -1.63 22.60 -10.78
C GLN A 433 -1.08 23.21 -12.09
N ASP A 434 0.10 22.78 -12.53
CA ASP A 434 0.72 23.22 -13.80
C ASP A 434 -0.17 22.86 -15.00
N TYR A 435 -0.80 21.68 -14.97
CA TYR A 435 -1.79 21.24 -15.96
C TYR A 435 -3.01 22.15 -16.00
N ALA A 436 -3.59 22.48 -14.84
CA ALA A 436 -4.74 23.39 -14.76
C ALA A 436 -4.40 24.78 -15.30
N TYR A 437 -3.20 25.32 -15.05
CA TYR A 437 -2.79 26.62 -15.60
C TYR A 437 -2.62 26.61 -17.12
N ASN A 438 -2.00 25.58 -17.66
CA ASN A 438 -1.55 25.58 -19.06
C ASN A 438 -2.54 24.97 -20.04
N LYS A 439 -3.36 24.02 -19.57
CA LYS A 439 -4.21 23.21 -20.43
C LYS A 439 -5.70 23.31 -20.08
N HIS A 440 -6.05 23.41 -18.79
CA HIS A 440 -7.45 23.42 -18.34
C HIS A 440 -7.76 24.48 -17.25
N PRO A 441 -7.76 25.79 -17.59
CA PRO A 441 -7.96 26.85 -16.59
C PRO A 441 -9.27 26.77 -15.80
N GLY A 442 -10.32 26.18 -16.39
CA GLY A 442 -11.61 25.98 -15.70
C GLY A 442 -11.53 25.06 -14.47
N ALA A 443 -10.41 24.37 -14.29
CA ALA A 443 -10.20 23.38 -13.26
C ALA A 443 -9.27 23.85 -12.13
N LEU A 444 -8.79 25.09 -12.20
CA LEU A 444 -7.89 25.68 -11.21
C LEU A 444 -8.45 25.61 -9.78
N SER A 445 -9.75 25.82 -9.61
CA SER A 445 -10.40 25.78 -8.29
C SER A 445 -10.22 24.43 -7.59
N SER A 446 -10.16 23.32 -8.35
CA SER A 446 -9.94 21.97 -7.84
C SER A 446 -8.53 21.73 -7.32
N HIS A 447 -7.54 22.52 -7.78
CA HIS A 447 -6.11 22.34 -7.48
C HIS A 447 -5.50 23.55 -6.76
N THR A 448 -6.32 24.26 -5.99
CA THR A 448 -5.86 25.31 -5.06
C THR A 448 -5.33 24.74 -3.75
N LYS A 449 -5.42 23.43 -3.52
CA LYS A 449 -4.95 22.74 -2.32
C LYS A 449 -4.41 21.35 -2.68
N PRO A 450 -3.47 20.79 -1.90
CA PRO A 450 -2.97 19.43 -2.10
C PRO A 450 -3.99 18.33 -1.73
N THR A 451 -5.29 18.62 -1.78
CA THR A 451 -6.39 17.65 -1.61
C THR A 451 -6.28 16.48 -2.60
N TYR A 452 -5.62 16.68 -3.74
CA TYR A 452 -5.31 15.61 -4.69
C TYR A 452 -4.57 14.44 -4.02
N VAL A 453 -3.55 14.72 -3.19
CA VAL A 453 -2.78 13.68 -2.47
C VAL A 453 -3.68 12.91 -1.50
N LYS A 454 -4.52 13.62 -0.74
CA LYS A 454 -5.51 13.01 0.16
C LYS A 454 -6.45 12.09 -0.62
N ALA A 455 -6.96 12.54 -1.75
CA ALA A 455 -7.94 11.79 -2.54
C ALA A 455 -7.34 10.51 -3.15
N VAL A 456 -6.20 10.63 -3.82
CA VAL A 456 -5.47 9.47 -4.39
C VAL A 456 -5.11 8.47 -3.29
N THR A 457 -4.53 8.94 -2.18
CA THR A 457 -4.11 8.05 -1.09
C THR A 457 -5.31 7.34 -0.46
N THR A 458 -6.43 8.03 -0.27
CA THR A 458 -7.66 7.42 0.30
C THR A 458 -8.21 6.30 -0.59
N ILE A 459 -8.27 6.54 -1.91
CA ILE A 459 -8.75 5.54 -2.87
C ILE A 459 -7.78 4.37 -2.98
N SER A 460 -6.49 4.68 -3.00
CA SER A 460 -5.41 3.69 -3.06
C SER A 460 -5.41 2.78 -1.83
N GLN A 461 -5.56 3.37 -0.63
CA GLN A 461 -5.69 2.62 0.61
C GLN A 461 -6.94 1.72 0.61
N SER A 462 -8.04 2.11 -0.04
CA SER A 462 -9.24 1.29 -0.17
C SER A 462 -9.05 0.12 -1.15
N SER A 463 -8.36 0.35 -2.25
CA SER A 463 -8.13 -0.65 -3.31
C SER A 463 -7.05 -1.67 -2.95
N CYS A 464 -6.07 -1.31 -2.11
CA CYS A 464 -5.00 -2.20 -1.70
C CYS A 464 -5.29 -3.04 -0.46
N GLN A 465 -6.42 -2.85 0.24
CA GLN A 465 -6.66 -3.52 1.52
C GLN A 465 -6.47 -5.05 1.42
N PRO A 466 -5.76 -5.68 2.37
CA PRO A 466 -5.19 -5.11 3.60
C PRO A 466 -3.71 -4.68 3.49
N LYS A 467 -3.17 -4.54 2.28
CA LYS A 467 -1.75 -4.32 2.00
C LYS A 467 -1.29 -2.91 2.37
N PRO A 468 -0.01 -2.75 2.76
CA PRO A 468 0.58 -1.45 3.08
C PRO A 468 0.85 -0.62 1.82
N LEU A 469 0.40 0.63 1.83
CA LEU A 469 0.55 1.56 0.70
C LEU A 469 1.83 2.40 0.79
N HIS A 470 2.54 2.54 -0.32
CA HIS A 470 3.64 3.50 -0.52
C HIS A 470 3.14 4.70 -1.34
N VAL A 471 3.47 5.92 -0.93
CA VAL A 471 3.11 7.14 -1.68
C VAL A 471 4.36 7.91 -2.12
N ILE A 472 4.45 8.23 -3.41
CA ILE A 472 5.50 9.06 -4.01
C ILE A 472 4.99 10.50 -4.13
N LEU A 473 5.70 11.45 -3.54
CA LEU A 473 5.32 12.86 -3.54
C LEU A 473 6.23 13.65 -4.48
N CYS A 474 5.64 14.50 -5.32
CA CYS A 474 6.40 15.33 -6.27
C CYS A 474 7.25 16.38 -5.55
N SER A 475 8.54 16.45 -5.80
CA SER A 475 9.49 17.42 -5.26
C SER A 475 10.22 18.21 -6.35
N THR A 476 9.67 18.23 -7.57
CA THR A 476 10.26 18.92 -8.73
C THR A 476 9.43 20.12 -9.16
N ARG A 477 10.04 21.01 -9.94
CA ARG A 477 9.29 21.87 -10.87
C ARG A 477 9.29 21.28 -12.28
N TYR A 478 8.20 21.45 -13.01
CA TYR A 478 8.07 20.98 -14.41
C TYR A 478 8.48 22.06 -15.42
N ARG A 479 8.90 21.61 -16.60
CA ARG A 479 9.20 22.43 -17.78
C ARG A 479 8.60 21.77 -19.01
N ASP A 480 8.05 22.56 -19.92
CA ASP A 480 7.48 22.03 -21.17
C ASP A 480 8.44 22.11 -22.37
N GLY A 481 9.62 22.69 -22.18
CA GLY A 481 10.60 22.94 -23.24
C GLY A 481 10.16 23.99 -24.29
N LYS A 482 8.99 24.62 -24.09
CA LYS A 482 8.36 25.61 -24.97
C LYS A 482 8.21 26.97 -24.28
N GLY A 483 8.85 27.16 -23.13
CA GLY A 483 8.93 28.41 -22.39
C GLY A 483 8.10 28.45 -21.10
N TYR A 484 7.34 27.40 -20.80
CA TYR A 484 6.73 27.26 -19.47
C TYR A 484 7.74 26.68 -18.48
N GLU A 485 7.87 27.35 -17.34
CA GLU A 485 8.53 26.82 -16.15
C GLU A 485 7.55 26.90 -14.97
N GLY A 486 7.26 25.74 -14.37
CA GLY A 486 6.54 25.65 -13.11
C GLY A 486 7.42 26.08 -11.94
N ARG A 487 6.92 25.87 -10.73
CA ARG A 487 7.68 26.12 -9.48
C ARG A 487 7.91 24.83 -8.71
N PHE A 488 8.88 24.88 -7.79
CA PHE A 488 9.00 23.83 -6.80
C PHE A 488 7.77 23.88 -5.86
N PRO A 489 7.34 22.73 -5.32
CA PRO A 489 6.44 22.72 -4.17
C PRO A 489 6.98 23.62 -3.07
N THR A 490 6.10 24.31 -2.37
CA THR A 490 6.50 25.05 -1.17
C THR A 490 6.72 24.08 0.00
N PRO A 491 7.49 24.48 1.02
CA PRO A 491 7.56 23.74 2.29
C PRO A 491 6.16 23.45 2.89
N GLU A 492 5.27 24.43 2.86
CA GLU A 492 3.90 24.33 3.38
C GLU A 492 3.09 23.26 2.65
N GLU A 493 3.12 23.26 1.32
CA GLU A 493 2.47 22.23 0.49
C GLU A 493 3.02 20.86 0.81
N LYS A 494 4.34 20.73 0.87
CA LYS A 494 4.99 19.44 1.11
C LYS A 494 4.58 18.84 2.45
N ARG A 495 4.51 19.69 3.48
CA ARG A 495 4.01 19.30 4.79
C ARG A 495 2.56 18.83 4.73
N MET A 496 1.68 19.55 4.05
CA MET A 496 0.29 19.11 3.87
C MET A 496 0.21 17.76 3.16
N GLU A 497 0.95 17.58 2.06
CA GLU A 497 0.96 16.34 1.27
C GLU A 497 1.39 15.13 2.11
N VAL A 498 2.46 15.25 2.89
CA VAL A 498 2.92 14.17 3.78
C VAL A 498 1.86 13.78 4.80
N TYR A 499 1.22 14.75 5.45
CA TYR A 499 0.21 14.47 6.47
C TYR A 499 -1.12 14.00 5.88
N TYR A 500 -1.49 14.46 4.68
CA TYR A 500 -2.59 13.86 3.93
C TYR A 500 -2.31 12.41 3.57
N ALA A 501 -1.11 12.08 3.08
CA ALA A 501 -0.76 10.71 2.74
C ALA A 501 -0.82 9.79 3.97
N ILE A 502 -0.17 10.17 5.08
CA ILE A 502 -0.16 9.35 6.31
C ILE A 502 -1.57 9.24 6.90
N GLY A 503 -2.31 10.35 6.98
CA GLY A 503 -3.68 10.36 7.52
C GLY A 503 -4.68 9.59 6.66
N SER A 504 -4.37 9.37 5.38
CA SER A 504 -5.14 8.51 4.48
C SER A 504 -4.65 7.06 4.43
N GLY A 505 -3.58 6.70 5.17
CA GLY A 505 -3.17 5.31 5.39
C GLY A 505 -1.79 4.92 4.86
N ALA A 506 -1.03 5.83 4.26
CA ALA A 506 0.32 5.53 3.76
C ALA A 506 1.24 4.96 4.87
N LYS A 507 2.03 3.94 4.51
CA LYS A 507 3.01 3.27 5.38
C LYS A 507 4.45 3.55 5.00
N ALA A 508 4.64 4.09 3.80
CA ALA A 508 5.91 4.52 3.26
C ALA A 508 5.72 5.77 2.41
N ILE A 509 6.73 6.64 2.41
CA ILE A 509 6.77 7.85 1.60
C ILE A 509 8.08 7.85 0.81
N SER A 510 8.02 8.31 -0.44
CA SER A 510 9.23 8.73 -1.15
C SER A 510 9.01 10.00 -1.93
N TYR A 511 10.08 10.60 -2.43
CA TYR A 511 10.02 11.83 -3.21
C TYR A 511 10.54 11.63 -4.62
N TRP A 512 9.73 12.02 -5.59
CA TRP A 512 10.13 12.19 -6.98
C TRP A 512 10.30 13.68 -7.21
N TRP A 513 11.50 14.25 -7.27
CA TRP A 513 12.74 13.64 -7.69
C TRP A 513 13.93 14.54 -7.33
N PHE A 514 15.12 13.94 -7.16
CA PHE A 514 16.31 14.68 -6.79
C PHE A 514 17.10 15.24 -7.98
N SER A 515 17.19 14.52 -9.10
CA SER A 515 18.07 14.95 -10.20
C SER A 515 17.46 16.04 -11.09
N PRO A 516 18.25 16.93 -11.69
CA PRO A 516 17.80 17.64 -12.88
C PRO A 516 17.61 16.71 -14.09
N ASP A 517 16.52 16.88 -14.82
CA ASP A 517 16.24 16.32 -16.14
C ASP A 517 15.64 17.43 -17.06
N THR A 518 15.44 17.10 -18.34
CA THR A 518 14.86 17.91 -19.41
C THR A 518 13.48 18.46 -19.05
N TYR A 519 12.63 17.63 -18.44
CA TYR A 519 11.25 17.99 -18.12
C TYR A 519 11.03 18.29 -16.64
N CYS A 520 11.84 17.71 -15.76
CA CYS A 520 11.70 17.81 -14.31
C CYS A 520 12.99 18.37 -13.70
N VAL A 521 12.91 19.50 -13.00
CA VAL A 521 14.06 20.02 -12.25
C VAL A 521 13.93 19.55 -10.81
N GLY A 522 14.80 18.63 -10.40
CA GLY A 522 14.83 18.07 -9.05
C GLY A 522 15.55 18.91 -8.00
N LEU A 523 15.49 18.42 -6.77
CA LEU A 523 16.01 19.09 -5.55
C LEU A 523 17.52 19.29 -5.51
N GLY A 524 18.28 18.52 -6.28
CA GLY A 524 19.73 18.67 -6.41
C GLY A 524 20.15 19.94 -7.17
N LYS A 525 19.19 20.77 -7.59
CA LYS A 525 19.44 22.06 -8.21
C LYS A 525 19.78 23.11 -7.15
N ASP A 526 20.88 23.83 -7.35
CA ASP A 526 21.30 24.96 -6.52
C ASP A 526 20.42 26.19 -6.77
N GLU A 527 19.23 26.18 -6.15
CA GLU A 527 18.25 27.27 -6.19
C GLU A 527 17.59 27.43 -4.80
N PRO A 528 17.30 28.67 -4.36
CA PRO A 528 16.72 28.90 -3.03
C PRO A 528 15.44 28.11 -2.74
N ALA A 529 14.55 27.97 -3.74
CA ALA A 529 13.31 27.22 -3.60
C ALA A 529 13.55 25.71 -3.44
N ALA A 530 14.52 25.14 -4.17
CA ALA A 530 14.90 23.73 -4.04
C ALA A 530 15.52 23.47 -2.66
N HIS A 531 16.40 24.34 -2.18
CA HIS A 531 16.99 24.23 -0.84
C HIS A 531 15.94 24.34 0.27
N ALA A 532 14.98 25.26 0.16
CA ALA A 532 13.90 25.41 1.13
C ALA A 532 13.03 24.15 1.21
N LEU A 533 12.64 23.61 0.04
CA LEU A 533 11.88 22.37 -0.03
C LEU A 533 12.69 21.17 0.49
N TRP A 534 13.99 21.09 0.15
CA TRP A 534 14.84 19.99 0.58
C TRP A 534 15.03 19.97 2.10
N LYS A 535 15.30 21.13 2.70
CA LYS A 535 15.32 21.32 4.15
C LYS A 535 14.01 20.83 4.79
N GLU A 536 12.87 21.23 4.26
CA GLU A 536 11.56 20.82 4.80
C GLU A 536 11.36 19.31 4.71
N ILE A 537 11.75 18.66 3.61
CA ILE A 537 11.76 17.19 3.49
C ILE A 537 12.64 16.57 4.57
N GLY A 538 13.82 17.12 4.84
CA GLY A 538 14.67 16.67 5.95
C GLY A 538 13.98 16.76 7.32
N LEU A 539 13.30 17.87 7.61
CA LEU A 539 12.55 18.07 8.85
C LEU A 539 11.36 17.10 8.96
N LEU A 540 10.58 16.95 7.89
CA LEU A 540 9.48 15.99 7.82
C LEU A 540 9.97 14.55 8.01
N GLY A 541 11.13 14.21 7.45
CA GLY A 541 11.78 12.91 7.65
C GLY A 541 12.02 12.60 9.13
N SER A 542 12.45 13.59 9.92
CA SER A 542 12.63 13.41 11.37
C SER A 542 11.31 13.16 12.09
N GLU A 543 10.24 13.87 11.72
CA GLU A 543 8.90 13.73 12.31
C GLU A 543 8.32 12.34 12.04
N VAL A 544 8.22 11.97 10.77
CA VAL A 544 7.51 10.76 10.35
C VAL A 544 8.30 9.50 10.71
N ARG A 545 9.64 9.53 10.65
CA ARG A 545 10.46 8.38 11.06
C ARG A 545 10.59 8.26 12.59
N THR A 546 10.41 9.34 13.35
CA THR A 546 10.19 9.26 14.80
C THR A 546 8.88 8.54 15.08
N ALA A 547 7.78 8.96 14.44
CA ALA A 547 6.47 8.31 14.55
C ALA A 547 6.37 6.95 13.81
N GLY A 548 7.43 6.52 13.12
CA GLY A 548 7.44 5.32 12.27
C GLY A 548 6.84 4.07 12.92
N PRO A 549 7.20 3.71 14.17
CA PRO A 549 6.63 2.55 14.87
C PRO A 549 5.10 2.60 15.05
N VAL A 550 4.50 3.80 15.05
CA VAL A 550 3.04 3.99 15.11
C VAL A 550 2.45 3.97 13.69
N ILE A 551 3.10 4.63 12.74
CA ILE A 551 2.62 4.76 11.35
C ILE A 551 2.55 3.39 10.67
N THR A 552 3.63 2.60 10.73
CA THR A 552 3.76 1.37 9.92
C THR A 552 2.79 0.27 10.33
N VAL A 553 2.31 0.27 11.57
CA VAL A 553 1.37 -0.73 12.08
C VAL A 553 -0.06 -0.24 12.21
N SER A 554 -0.34 1.02 11.86
CA SER A 554 -1.68 1.61 12.04
C SER A 554 -2.68 1.28 10.93
N SER A 555 -3.96 1.53 11.15
CA SER A 555 -5.01 1.57 10.11
C SER A 555 -5.81 2.87 10.24
N PRO A 556 -6.18 3.53 9.13
CA PRO A 556 -7.20 4.57 9.16
C PRO A 556 -8.50 4.06 9.77
N VAL A 557 -9.12 4.89 10.60
CA VAL A 557 -10.43 4.68 11.21
C VAL A 557 -11.21 5.99 11.24
N ASN A 558 -12.53 5.91 11.27
CA ASN A 558 -13.39 7.07 11.41
C ASN A 558 -13.90 7.16 12.85
N LEU A 559 -13.11 7.76 13.73
CA LEU A 559 -13.61 8.10 15.07
C LEU A 559 -14.42 9.41 15.00
N PRO A 560 -15.45 9.60 15.85
CA PRO A 560 -16.15 10.87 15.94
C PRO A 560 -15.21 11.99 16.39
N VAL A 561 -15.07 13.03 15.57
CA VAL A 561 -14.22 14.20 15.83
C VAL A 561 -15.03 15.48 15.68
N GLU A 562 -14.87 16.39 16.63
CA GLU A 562 -15.32 17.78 16.59
C GLU A 562 -14.08 18.67 16.40
N ALA A 563 -14.02 19.41 15.30
CA ALA A 563 -12.90 20.29 14.94
C ALA A 563 -13.39 21.54 14.19
N PRO A 564 -12.60 22.64 14.14
CA PRO A 564 -12.93 23.80 13.32
C PRO A 564 -13.12 23.44 11.85
N LYS A 565 -14.03 24.13 11.15
CA LYS A 565 -14.38 23.84 9.75
C LYS A 565 -13.20 23.81 8.78
N LEU A 566 -12.18 24.63 9.05
CA LEU A 566 -10.99 24.77 8.21
C LEU A 566 -9.82 23.90 8.70
N LEU A 567 -10.09 22.91 9.55
CA LEU A 567 -9.11 21.94 10.01
C LEU A 567 -9.60 20.55 9.60
N TRP A 568 -8.90 19.93 8.66
CA TRP A 568 -9.10 18.52 8.38
C TRP A 568 -8.44 17.69 9.48
N VAL A 569 -9.17 16.71 10.02
CA VAL A 569 -8.66 15.78 11.01
C VAL A 569 -8.86 14.35 10.53
N SER A 570 -7.83 13.52 10.68
CA SER A 570 -7.88 12.08 10.45
C SER A 570 -7.42 11.32 11.69
N THR A 571 -7.95 10.11 11.88
CA THR A 571 -7.62 9.23 13.00
C THR A 571 -7.11 7.88 12.49
N LEU A 572 -6.02 7.40 13.08
CA LEU A 572 -5.46 6.08 12.82
C LEU A 572 -5.42 5.31 14.14
N LEU A 573 -5.81 4.03 14.15
CA LEU A 573 -5.53 3.13 15.27
C LEU A 573 -4.19 2.44 15.04
N SER A 574 -3.35 2.38 16.06
CA SER A 574 -2.10 1.63 16.11
C SER A 574 -2.18 0.64 17.27
N GLY A 575 -2.47 -0.62 16.96
CA GLY A 575 -2.80 -1.64 17.94
C GLY A 575 -4.09 -1.35 18.70
N ILE A 576 -4.13 -1.76 19.96
CA ILE A 576 -5.26 -1.57 20.87
C ILE A 576 -5.01 -0.46 21.89
N ASP A 577 -3.87 0.22 21.83
CA ASP A 577 -3.46 1.17 22.86
C ASP A 577 -3.30 2.60 22.32
N THR A 578 -3.14 2.80 21.02
CA THR A 578 -2.70 4.08 20.46
C THR A 578 -3.62 4.58 19.35
N ILE A 579 -3.98 5.86 19.43
CA ILE A 579 -4.57 6.64 18.34
C ILE A 579 -3.53 7.66 17.87
N ALA A 580 -3.27 7.70 16.57
CA ALA A 580 -2.63 8.86 15.94
C ALA A 580 -3.71 9.78 15.36
N LEU A 581 -3.65 11.06 15.72
CA LEU A 581 -4.56 12.09 15.22
C LEU A 581 -3.74 13.08 14.39
N ILE A 582 -4.11 13.22 13.12
CA ILE A 582 -3.45 14.12 12.18
C ILE A 582 -4.39 15.28 11.91
N ALA A 583 -3.90 16.50 12.09
CA ALA A 583 -4.65 17.72 11.78
C ALA A 583 -3.92 18.51 10.69
N VAL A 584 -4.65 18.96 9.67
CA VAL A 584 -4.13 19.79 8.57
C VAL A 584 -5.02 21.02 8.40
N ASN A 585 -4.40 22.20 8.39
CA ASN A 585 -5.06 23.46 8.11
C ASN A 585 -5.45 23.53 6.63
N GLU A 586 -6.75 23.62 6.38
CA GLU A 586 -7.33 23.77 5.04
C GLU A 586 -7.68 25.23 4.70
N ASP A 587 -7.37 26.23 5.55
CA ASP A 587 -7.42 27.66 5.22
C ASP A 587 -6.16 28.08 4.44
N VAL A 588 -5.99 27.46 3.28
CA VAL A 588 -4.82 27.55 2.41
C VAL A 588 -5.25 27.70 0.96
N ALA A 589 -4.46 28.46 0.20
CA ALA A 589 -4.51 28.53 -1.24
C ALA A 589 -3.09 28.40 -1.81
N CYS A 590 -2.96 27.50 -2.76
CA CYS A 590 -1.74 27.20 -3.50
C CYS A 590 -1.96 27.64 -4.94
N ASP A 591 -0.98 28.30 -5.53
CA ASP A 591 -1.04 28.83 -6.89
C ASP A 591 0.37 28.84 -7.52
N ARG A 592 0.50 29.29 -8.77
CA ARG A 592 1.81 29.32 -9.46
C ARG A 592 2.88 30.22 -8.81
N VAL A 593 2.50 31.11 -7.89
CA VAL A 593 3.41 32.02 -7.18
C VAL A 593 3.85 31.43 -5.84
N GLY A 594 3.02 30.60 -5.23
CA GLY A 594 3.39 29.85 -4.02
C GLY A 594 2.17 29.46 -3.20
N THR A 595 2.33 29.50 -1.88
CA THR A 595 1.30 29.12 -0.93
C THR A 595 1.01 30.26 0.01
N VAL A 596 -0.27 30.58 0.17
CA VAL A 596 -0.77 31.48 1.22
C VAL A 596 -1.68 30.69 2.13
N PHE A 597 -1.50 30.85 3.44
CA PHE A 597 -2.37 30.24 4.43
C PHE A 597 -2.68 31.23 5.53
N LYS A 598 -3.83 31.05 6.16
CA LYS A 598 -4.19 31.73 7.38
C LYS A 598 -4.16 30.72 8.52
N PRO A 599 -3.35 30.94 9.57
CA PRO A 599 -3.35 30.03 10.72
C PRO A 599 -4.75 29.91 11.35
N VAL A 600 -5.08 28.71 11.82
CA VAL A 600 -6.29 28.48 12.63
C VAL A 600 -5.93 28.78 14.08
N GLU A 601 -6.46 29.87 14.61
CA GLU A 601 -6.17 30.36 15.96
C GLU A 601 -7.12 29.76 17.01
N ASN A 602 -6.68 29.65 18.27
CA ASN A 602 -7.46 29.13 19.41
C ASN A 602 -8.12 27.77 19.10
N THR A 603 -7.38 26.89 18.42
CA THR A 603 -7.86 25.63 17.89
C THR A 603 -8.02 24.60 19.00
N THR A 604 -9.23 24.05 19.10
CA THR A 604 -9.52 22.89 19.94
C THR A 604 -10.03 21.75 19.07
N VAL A 605 -9.56 20.53 19.32
CA VAL A 605 -10.04 19.30 18.67
C VAL A 605 -10.54 18.35 19.74
N THR A 606 -11.78 17.87 19.62
CA THR A 606 -12.33 16.84 20.51
C THR A 606 -12.53 15.55 19.74
N VAL A 607 -11.92 14.47 20.20
CA VAL A 607 -12.10 13.13 19.64
C VAL A 607 -12.82 12.23 20.65
N THR A 608 -13.80 11.47 20.17
CA THR A 608 -14.40 10.38 20.94
C THR A 608 -13.51 9.16 20.82
N ILE A 609 -12.80 8.83 21.89
CA ILE A 609 -11.90 7.69 21.93
C ILE A 609 -12.67 6.42 22.33
N PRO A 610 -12.23 5.23 21.86
CA PRO A 610 -12.82 3.97 22.27
C PRO A 610 -12.71 3.72 23.78
N SER A 611 -13.69 3.04 24.35
CA SER A 611 -13.81 2.79 25.79
C SER A 611 -12.64 2.01 26.41
N TRP A 612 -11.90 1.23 25.60
CA TRP A 612 -10.71 0.51 26.06
C TRP A 612 -9.48 1.42 26.25
N ILE A 613 -9.51 2.66 25.74
CA ILE A 613 -8.46 3.67 25.96
C ILE A 613 -8.80 4.51 27.21
N THR A 614 -8.48 3.96 28.38
CA THR A 614 -8.91 4.47 29.69
C THR A 614 -8.06 5.59 30.28
N SER A 615 -6.74 5.59 30.12
CA SER A 615 -5.83 6.54 30.79
C SER A 615 -4.78 7.07 29.82
N PRO A 616 -5.21 7.88 28.83
CA PRO A 616 -4.31 8.27 27.76
C PRO A 616 -3.20 9.21 28.25
N ASN A 617 -1.99 8.99 27.77
CA ASN A 617 -0.96 10.02 27.61
C ASN A 617 -1.16 10.68 26.24
N VAL A 618 -0.99 12.01 26.19
CA VAL A 618 -1.12 12.76 24.94
C VAL A 618 0.09 13.63 24.72
N PHE A 619 0.64 13.60 23.51
CA PHE A 619 1.79 14.40 23.09
C PHE A 619 1.79 14.63 21.57
N GLU A 620 2.56 15.61 21.12
CA GLU A 620 2.77 15.92 19.70
C GLU A 620 4.16 15.42 19.25
N VAL A 621 4.25 14.90 18.03
CA VAL A 621 5.52 14.60 17.36
C VAL A 621 5.87 15.78 16.46
N THR A 622 7.05 16.39 16.65
CA THR A 622 7.55 17.51 15.85
C THR A 622 8.99 17.27 15.40
N TYR A 623 9.49 18.09 14.47
CA TYR A 623 10.89 18.00 14.06
C TYR A 623 11.85 18.34 15.20
N GLU A 624 11.40 18.99 16.28
CA GLU A 624 12.21 19.32 17.46
C GLU A 624 12.17 18.22 18.53
N GLY A 625 11.49 17.10 18.25
CA GLY A 625 11.20 16.04 19.21
C GLY A 625 9.75 16.07 19.67
N LEU A 626 9.47 15.47 20.83
CA LEU A 626 8.11 15.36 21.36
C LEU A 626 7.73 16.57 22.21
N LYS A 627 6.52 17.09 22.01
CA LYS A 627 5.99 18.24 22.77
C LYS A 627 4.77 17.86 23.59
N ASP A 628 4.61 18.53 24.73
CA ASP A 628 3.39 18.46 25.51
C ASP A 628 2.24 19.13 24.75
N VAL A 629 1.06 18.55 24.91
CA VAL A 629 -0.21 19.12 24.43
C VAL A 629 -1.07 19.37 25.65
N ASN A 630 -1.74 20.52 25.72
CA ASN A 630 -2.75 20.72 26.75
C ASN A 630 -4.00 19.92 26.38
N TRP A 631 -4.46 19.06 27.26
CA TRP A 631 -5.64 18.22 26.99
C TRP A 631 -6.45 17.95 28.25
N LYS A 632 -7.71 17.56 28.04
CA LYS A 632 -8.62 17.08 29.08
C LYS A 632 -9.41 15.89 28.58
N LYS A 633 -9.80 15.00 29.50
CA LYS A 633 -10.69 13.87 29.22
C LYS A 633 -11.96 13.98 30.05
N GLU A 634 -13.10 13.90 29.37
CA GLU A 634 -14.44 13.90 29.96
C GLU A 634 -15.21 12.69 29.42
N GLY A 635 -15.30 11.62 30.21
CA GLY A 635 -15.84 10.34 29.73
C GLY A 635 -14.98 9.75 28.60
N SER A 636 -15.59 9.50 27.44
CA SER A 636 -14.90 9.03 26.22
C SER A 636 -14.39 10.17 25.32
N LYS A 637 -14.63 11.43 25.68
CA LYS A 637 -14.16 12.58 24.89
C LYS A 637 -12.78 13.03 25.39
N VAL A 638 -11.80 13.10 24.48
CA VAL A 638 -10.50 13.74 24.71
C VAL A 638 -10.47 15.03 23.91
N THR A 639 -10.33 16.15 24.61
CA THR A 639 -10.24 17.49 24.03
C THR A 639 -8.79 17.96 24.09
N LEU A 640 -8.24 18.32 22.94
CA LEU A 640 -6.87 18.78 22.72
C LEU A 640 -6.89 20.27 22.39
N ASP A 641 -6.13 21.07 23.14
CA ASP A 641 -5.86 22.46 22.81
C ASP A 641 -4.59 22.54 21.95
N LEU A 642 -4.79 22.87 20.68
CA LEU A 642 -3.73 22.98 19.68
C LEU A 642 -3.23 24.43 19.52
N GLY A 643 -3.84 25.38 20.24
CA GLY A 643 -3.55 26.80 20.11
C GLY A 643 -3.62 27.27 18.67
N LYS A 644 -2.48 27.72 18.14
CA LYS A 644 -2.34 28.13 16.74
C LYS A 644 -1.91 26.95 15.88
N VAL A 645 -2.64 26.64 14.82
CA VAL A 645 -2.24 25.64 13.80
C VAL A 645 -1.86 26.37 12.50
N ASN A 646 -0.58 26.33 12.14
CA ASN A 646 -0.10 26.91 10.88
C ASN A 646 -0.48 26.02 9.70
N ILE A 647 0.12 24.83 9.60
CA ILE A 647 -0.09 23.89 8.49
C ILE A 647 -0.60 22.55 8.98
N SER A 648 0.10 21.90 9.93
CA SER A 648 -0.29 20.58 10.42
C SER A 648 0.16 20.29 11.84
N ARG A 649 -0.40 19.22 12.42
CA ARG A 649 -0.03 18.63 13.71
C ARG A 649 -0.11 17.10 13.60
N PHE A 650 0.83 16.39 14.22
CA PHE A 650 0.74 14.94 14.44
C PHE A 650 0.68 14.69 15.94
N LEU A 651 -0.47 14.21 16.41
CA LEU A 651 -0.74 13.96 17.81
C LEU A 651 -0.87 12.48 18.09
N ILE A 652 -0.41 12.06 19.26
CA ILE A 652 -0.56 10.70 19.76
C ILE A 652 -1.39 10.74 21.03
N ILE A 653 -2.41 9.88 21.09
CA ILE A 653 -3.21 9.59 22.29
C ILE A 653 -2.99 8.11 22.57
N THR A 654 -2.33 7.75 23.66
CA THR A 654 -1.92 6.36 23.91
C THR A 654 -2.10 5.92 25.34
N ASN A 655 -2.51 4.66 25.53
CA ASN A 655 -2.46 3.95 26.82
C ASN A 655 -1.09 3.30 27.08
N ASP A 656 -0.19 3.23 26.10
CA ASP A 656 1.17 2.73 26.30
C ASP A 656 2.03 3.81 26.99
N SER A 657 2.29 3.60 28.28
CA SER A 657 3.07 4.51 29.10
C SER A 657 4.56 4.59 28.70
N GLY A 658 5.06 3.60 27.96
CA GLY A 658 6.44 3.56 27.46
C GLY A 658 6.61 4.25 26.11
N LEU A 659 5.54 4.40 25.32
CA LEU A 659 5.62 4.86 23.93
C LEU A 659 6.31 6.22 23.81
N ARG A 660 5.91 7.22 24.60
CA ARG A 660 6.49 8.57 24.55
C ARG A 660 8.00 8.55 24.78
N ALA A 661 8.47 7.83 25.81
CA ALA A 661 9.90 7.75 26.12
C ALA A 661 10.67 7.03 24.99
N ASN A 662 10.10 5.97 24.44
CA ASN A 662 10.71 5.22 23.33
C ASN A 662 10.84 6.07 22.06
N LEU A 663 9.80 6.84 21.72
CA LEU A 663 9.83 7.72 20.55
C LEU A 663 10.79 8.91 20.76
N GLN A 664 10.84 9.50 21.95
CA GLN A 664 11.81 10.57 22.24
C GLN A 664 13.25 10.06 22.14
N LYS A 665 13.54 8.90 22.75
CA LYS A 665 14.85 8.26 22.65
C LYS A 665 15.24 8.02 21.18
N ARG A 666 14.32 7.50 20.37
CA ARG A 666 14.52 7.30 18.94
C ARG A 666 14.87 8.60 18.23
N TYR A 667 14.16 9.69 18.52
CA TYR A 667 14.43 11.01 17.95
C TYR A 667 15.83 11.52 18.33
N ASP A 668 16.18 11.43 19.62
CA ASP A 668 17.47 11.89 20.12
C ASP A 668 18.63 11.12 19.49
N GLU A 669 18.48 9.79 19.34
CA GLU A 669 19.51 8.90 18.79
C GLU A 669 19.68 9.04 17.27
N LEU A 670 18.58 9.25 16.53
CA LEU A 670 18.61 9.14 15.06
C LEU A 670 18.50 10.47 14.31
N PHE A 671 17.85 11.48 14.88
CA PHE A 671 17.39 12.64 14.09
C PHE A 671 17.77 14.00 14.66
N ALA A 672 17.90 14.15 15.98
CA ALA A 672 18.15 15.44 16.62
C ALA A 672 19.37 16.19 16.05
N LYS A 673 20.48 15.48 15.80
CA LYS A 673 21.70 16.04 15.20
C LYS A 673 21.47 16.57 13.77
N ASN A 674 20.73 15.81 12.97
CA ASN A 674 20.41 16.18 11.60
C ASN A 674 19.53 17.44 11.59
N VAL A 675 18.51 17.48 12.45
CA VAL A 675 17.63 18.65 12.60
C VAL A 675 18.42 19.89 13.00
N ALA A 676 19.29 19.81 14.01
CA ALA A 676 20.11 20.94 14.43
C ALA A 676 20.95 21.50 13.27
N THR A 677 21.53 20.60 12.46
CA THR A 677 22.31 20.95 11.27
C THR A 677 21.45 21.64 10.20
N LEU A 678 20.26 21.10 9.90
CA LEU A 678 19.33 21.68 8.92
C LEU A 678 18.77 23.05 9.35
N LEU A 679 18.64 23.29 10.64
CA LEU A 679 18.20 24.57 11.19
C LEU A 679 19.33 25.62 11.25
N GLY A 680 20.58 25.23 11.03
CA GLY A 680 21.75 26.12 11.15
C GLY A 680 22.18 26.37 12.60
N SER A 681 21.68 25.58 13.54
CA SER A 681 22.04 25.65 14.96
C SER A 681 23.28 24.78 15.20
N GLN A 682 24.48 25.34 15.03
CA GLN A 682 25.67 24.70 15.57
C GLN A 682 25.64 24.81 17.10
N GLN A 683 25.75 23.67 17.80
CA GLN A 683 26.08 23.61 19.22
C GLN A 683 27.55 23.97 19.44
#